data_AF-A0AB74F2F0-F1
#
_entry.id   AF-A0AB74F2F0-F1
#
_cell.length_a   1.000
_cell.length_b   1.000
_cell.length_c   1.000
_cell.angle_alpha   90.00
_cell.angle_beta   90.00
_cell.angle_gamma   90.00
#
_symmetry.space_group_name_H-M   'P 1'
#
loop_
_entity.id
_entity.type
_entity.pdbx_description
1 polymer ?
#
loop_
_entity_poly.entity_id
_entity_poly.type
_entity_poly.pdbx_seq_one_letter_code
_entity_poly.pdbx_strand_id
1 'polypeptide(L)'
;MLRMRFYNRKKPKDIFSELKFWINRSIAMLTIILFCFVFLLSAASNADAAGAYSNQVIYNPEFQTSDSTLLSYRKSIEQSDKDTFRITLEAVTGQDIKTIGGKSGSIVLVLDNSGSMGWGSSPTPADYARDALKEFANEFLKNGNSGNKLGLVTYSSGSGVPIYDAYDEIKYVQGYSMTENSDIFGQVVDGLQTPSGETDVQMGIKTARDILAADTSGNPQFILVFSDGATNRSARPTSAGELGGANISPCTFGDKIYDMTFKFDGFDYGAQGSAVYNDGVYTTNGNVNAHTVAAVSEALLAKDQGIDIYSVFYHNPALNDLEYGAGVFVMKNSASSGQYTEISPGNAGAFAEIFTEIEKQIQESIAPWFVEDPMADYIEFAGFADEQTSSEAFFDADTGILKWNLLAVNGTPEEAGRFRYKLSYNVFLKSDDEGFENGTDYPTNGKTTLTYQKITGEITESNTVDFEVPIVRGDSSNMNLIHVKALDMIAYQEGNSTSGDPFPRPYFAFFWDDNGQPGKALISEELNALNYTIDGQPFEEGSHTFFIYPYPFRSQYVNEQTGIVHNDPRALDEAPGIYQIKLTTQDFETAHHYTVNAFDTQGKQYDFRLSQEGRLEVRAQSETPTQYTPYTAGPLPENFESATPAVFVEAEAQLYNTAGILLNASQIANVTLMSDGVLPDEANGIASILSQRADMENKTYEMKYLQLVDNEDGNIVVESNKDVIIFYPYPQGMNHNDDFMVFHFYETNRAAGEAPVYTSSGPLAITKLTGGIQFTTNGSMEGFGPFVVAYSKANNGVSAELPEAGGPGNAVFAAVGILMSIAGIGMVLLILKNKKVI
;
A
#
# COMPACT_ATOMS: atom_id res chain seq x y z
N MET A 1 43.76 -72.11 -21.42
CA MET A 1 44.04 -71.59 -22.78
C MET A 1 44.24 -70.08 -22.67
N LEU A 2 45.42 -69.63 -23.12
CA LEU A 2 45.93 -68.26 -23.41
C LEU A 2 44.87 -67.22 -23.87
N ARG A 3 45.00 -65.87 -23.81
CA ARG A 3 46.06 -64.89 -23.43
C ARG A 3 45.43 -63.47 -23.44
N MET A 4 46.16 -62.51 -22.87
CA MET A 4 45.96 -61.04 -22.83
C MET A 4 45.89 -60.27 -24.18
N ARG A 5 45.30 -59.04 -24.06
CA ARG A 5 45.55 -57.70 -24.71
C ARG A 5 45.27 -57.51 -26.21
N PHE A 6 44.50 -56.46 -26.57
CA PHE A 6 45.00 -55.15 -27.09
C PHE A 6 43.87 -54.12 -27.32
N TYR A 7 44.30 -52.90 -27.63
CA TYR A 7 43.75 -51.55 -27.40
C TYR A 7 42.94 -50.98 -28.59
N ASN A 8 42.03 -50.04 -28.27
CA ASN A 8 41.49 -48.90 -29.05
C ASN A 8 40.84 -49.08 -30.44
N ARG A 9 39.61 -48.55 -30.58
CA ARG A 9 39.31 -47.38 -31.43
C ARG A 9 37.93 -46.77 -31.09
N LYS A 10 37.94 -45.48 -30.73
CA LYS A 10 36.76 -44.60 -30.62
C LYS A 10 35.98 -44.56 -31.95
N LYS A 11 34.65 -44.60 -31.87
CA LYS A 11 33.71 -44.05 -32.86
C LYS A 11 32.86 -42.95 -32.18
N PRO A 12 32.41 -41.96 -32.95
CA PRO A 12 32.11 -40.60 -32.48
C PRO A 12 30.75 -40.52 -31.79
N LYS A 13 30.64 -39.72 -30.72
CA LYS A 13 29.36 -39.39 -30.08
C LYS A 13 28.59 -38.41 -30.95
N ASP A 14 27.30 -38.69 -31.03
CA ASP A 14 26.24 -38.03 -31.80
C ASP A 14 26.23 -36.50 -31.67
N ILE A 15 26.53 -35.85 -32.79
CA ILE A 15 26.49 -34.40 -33.00
C ILE A 15 25.04 -33.84 -32.92
N PHE A 16 24.02 -34.70 -32.94
CA PHE A 16 22.62 -34.27 -32.93
C PHE A 16 22.01 -34.02 -31.54
N SER A 17 22.64 -34.49 -30.45
CA SER A 17 22.16 -34.21 -29.08
C SER A 17 22.72 -32.90 -28.51
N GLU A 18 23.98 -32.57 -28.81
CA GLU A 18 24.58 -31.29 -28.42
C GLU A 18 24.04 -30.12 -29.23
N LEU A 19 23.63 -30.33 -30.49
CA LEU A 19 23.01 -29.29 -31.30
C LEU A 19 21.64 -28.87 -30.75
N LYS A 20 20.89 -29.76 -30.10
CA LYS A 20 19.60 -29.45 -29.47
C LYS A 20 19.76 -28.73 -28.12
N PHE A 21 20.81 -29.05 -27.37
CA PHE A 21 21.16 -28.35 -26.12
C PHE A 21 21.72 -26.94 -26.39
N TRP A 22 22.50 -26.77 -27.45
CA TRP A 22 22.96 -25.46 -27.92
C TRP A 22 21.86 -24.63 -28.56
N ILE A 23 20.92 -25.21 -29.32
CA ILE A 23 19.78 -24.45 -29.85
C ILE A 23 18.85 -23.96 -28.73
N ASN A 24 18.61 -24.74 -27.67
CA ASN A 24 17.79 -24.28 -26.54
C ASN A 24 18.50 -23.27 -25.62
N ARG A 25 19.83 -23.38 -25.40
CA ARG A 25 20.59 -22.34 -24.67
C ARG A 25 20.84 -21.09 -25.50
N SER A 26 20.93 -21.19 -26.83
CA SER A 26 21.00 -20.04 -27.73
C SER A 26 19.64 -19.36 -27.90
N ILE A 27 18.51 -20.07 -27.82
CA ILE A 27 17.17 -19.46 -27.76
C ILE A 27 16.93 -18.81 -26.40
N ALA A 28 17.43 -19.38 -25.29
CA ALA A 28 17.38 -18.78 -23.95
C ALA A 28 18.34 -17.56 -23.80
N MET A 29 19.55 -17.62 -24.36
CA MET A 29 20.46 -16.47 -24.42
C MET A 29 20.00 -15.42 -25.44
N LEU A 30 19.40 -15.79 -26.59
CA LEU A 30 18.79 -14.79 -27.46
C LEU A 30 17.54 -14.18 -26.82
N THR A 31 16.79 -14.87 -25.97
CA THR A 31 15.66 -14.24 -25.24
C THR A 31 16.14 -13.34 -24.11
N ILE A 32 17.25 -13.65 -23.43
CA ILE A 32 17.84 -12.80 -22.38
C ILE A 32 18.60 -11.61 -22.97
N ILE A 33 19.33 -11.80 -24.09
CA ILE A 33 20.01 -10.70 -24.80
C ILE A 33 19.01 -9.86 -25.59
N LEU A 34 17.91 -10.43 -26.14
CA LEU A 34 16.80 -9.64 -26.71
C LEU A 34 16.02 -8.92 -25.60
N PHE A 35 15.88 -9.46 -24.38
CA PHE A 35 15.35 -8.71 -23.24
C PHE A 35 16.26 -7.54 -22.83
N CYS A 36 17.59 -7.73 -22.83
CA CYS A 36 18.53 -6.68 -22.46
C CYS A 36 18.75 -5.63 -23.59
N PHE A 37 18.66 -6.03 -24.87
CA PHE A 37 18.75 -5.10 -26.00
C PHE A 37 17.41 -4.43 -26.33
N VAL A 38 16.27 -5.07 -26.02
CA VAL A 38 14.98 -4.36 -26.00
C VAL A 38 14.99 -3.34 -24.86
N PHE A 39 15.53 -3.62 -23.67
CA PHE A 39 15.63 -2.59 -22.61
C PHE A 39 16.64 -1.45 -22.87
N LEU A 40 17.61 -1.61 -23.78
CA LEU A 40 18.58 -0.56 -24.14
C LEU A 40 18.35 0.11 -25.52
N LEU A 41 17.41 -0.39 -26.33
CA LEU A 41 16.95 0.27 -27.56
C LEU A 41 15.44 0.56 -27.60
N SER A 42 14.64 0.13 -26.61
CA SER A 42 13.27 0.65 -26.42
C SER A 42 13.25 2.00 -25.70
N ALA A 43 14.41 2.49 -25.24
CA ALA A 43 14.60 3.90 -24.91
C ALA A 43 14.67 4.82 -26.17
N ALA A 44 14.56 4.25 -27.39
CA ALA A 44 14.50 5.03 -28.62
C ALA A 44 13.74 4.32 -29.77
N SER A 45 12.53 3.80 -29.53
CA SER A 45 11.42 3.73 -30.51
C SER A 45 10.30 2.84 -29.97
N ASN A 46 9.44 3.42 -29.15
CA ASN A 46 7.98 3.27 -29.16
C ASN A 46 7.47 4.38 -28.25
N ALA A 47 7.64 5.62 -28.74
CA ALA A 47 6.70 6.66 -28.39
C ALA A 47 5.38 6.30 -29.08
N ASP A 48 4.64 5.35 -28.49
CA ASP A 48 3.20 5.48 -28.54
C ASP A 48 2.90 6.75 -27.74
N ALA A 49 2.24 7.69 -28.40
CA ALA A 49 1.87 8.97 -27.84
C ALA A 49 0.75 8.77 -26.80
N ALA A 50 1.08 8.19 -25.65
CA ALA A 50 0.39 8.43 -24.40
C ALA A 50 1.05 9.68 -23.79
N GLY A 51 0.27 10.72 -23.49
CA GLY A 51 0.79 12.02 -23.07
C GLY A 51 1.79 11.88 -21.92
N ALA A 52 3.02 12.35 -22.10
CA ALA A 52 4.01 12.34 -21.04
C ALA A 52 3.59 13.35 -19.96
N TYR A 53 3.09 12.85 -18.83
CA TYR A 53 2.92 13.64 -17.63
C TYR A 53 4.29 14.10 -17.13
N SER A 54 4.35 15.25 -16.46
CA SER A 54 5.59 15.68 -15.82
C SER A 54 5.96 14.72 -14.68
N ASN A 55 7.27 14.56 -14.46
CA ASN A 55 7.75 13.81 -13.30
C ASN A 55 7.45 14.59 -12.03
N GLN A 56 6.52 14.07 -11.21
CA GLN A 56 6.07 14.65 -9.96
C GLN A 56 6.86 14.13 -8.76
N VAL A 57 7.75 13.13 -8.94
CA VAL A 57 8.61 12.62 -7.88
C VAL A 57 9.84 13.52 -7.71
N ILE A 58 9.93 14.17 -6.55
CA ILE A 58 11.04 15.06 -6.17
C ILE A 58 12.10 14.32 -5.37
N TYR A 59 11.67 13.43 -4.46
CA TYR A 59 12.57 12.64 -3.63
C TYR A 59 12.15 11.18 -3.60
N ASN A 60 13.08 10.29 -3.92
CA ASN A 60 12.93 8.85 -3.81
C ASN A 60 14.08 8.32 -2.94
N PRO A 61 13.82 7.93 -1.68
CA PRO A 61 14.85 7.48 -0.76
C PRO A 61 15.64 6.27 -1.26
N GLU A 62 16.92 6.21 -0.91
CA GLU A 62 17.77 5.02 -1.05
C GLU A 62 17.56 4.07 0.14
N PHE A 63 18.18 2.88 0.10
CA PHE A 63 18.18 1.97 1.27
C PHE A 63 18.87 2.62 2.48
N GLN A 64 18.18 2.58 3.62
CA GLN A 64 18.70 3.02 4.92
C GLN A 64 19.19 1.81 5.72
N THR A 65 20.12 2.05 6.65
CA THR A 65 20.68 1.02 7.54
C THR A 65 20.70 1.53 8.98
N SER A 66 20.19 0.74 9.92
CA SER A 66 20.45 0.97 11.36
C SER A 66 21.61 0.10 11.84
N ASP A 67 21.80 -1.05 11.19
CA ASP A 67 22.95 -1.95 11.28
C ASP A 67 23.12 -2.60 9.91
N SER A 68 24.24 -2.32 9.23
CA SER A 68 24.45 -2.70 7.82
C SER A 68 24.36 -4.22 7.59
N THR A 69 24.53 -5.04 8.62
CA THR A 69 24.50 -6.49 8.53
C THR A 69 23.17 -7.11 8.96
N LEU A 70 22.43 -6.46 9.87
CA LEU A 70 21.24 -7.06 10.50
C LEU A 70 19.90 -6.51 10.02
N LEU A 71 19.82 -5.22 9.70
CA LEU A 71 18.58 -4.57 9.25
C LEU A 71 18.87 -3.42 8.29
N SER A 72 18.37 -3.58 7.07
CA SER A 72 18.19 -2.47 6.13
C SER A 72 16.72 -2.31 5.79
N TYR A 73 16.32 -1.10 5.47
CA TYR A 73 14.92 -0.76 5.19
C TYR A 73 14.85 0.37 4.18
N ARG A 74 13.75 0.45 3.44
CA ARG A 74 13.54 1.48 2.43
C ARG A 74 12.07 1.75 2.25
N LYS A 75 11.76 3.01 1.96
CA LYS A 75 10.49 3.42 1.39
C LYS A 75 10.74 4.08 0.05
N SER A 76 10.23 3.50 -1.02
CA SER A 76 10.45 4.00 -2.39
C SER A 76 9.14 4.34 -3.08
N ILE A 77 9.24 5.16 -4.13
CA ILE A 77 8.11 5.63 -4.92
C ILE A 77 8.35 5.41 -6.42
N GLU A 78 7.28 5.09 -7.14
CA GLU A 78 7.21 5.10 -8.60
C GLU A 78 5.93 5.84 -9.01
N GLN A 79 6.03 6.77 -9.97
CA GLN A 79 4.85 7.43 -10.53
C GLN A 79 4.22 6.53 -11.59
N SER A 80 2.93 6.22 -11.42
CA SER A 80 2.17 5.40 -12.36
C SER A 80 1.25 6.21 -13.27
N ASP A 81 0.79 7.37 -12.81
CA ASP A 81 -0.04 8.32 -13.57
C ASP A 81 0.12 9.75 -13.02
N LYS A 82 -0.59 10.73 -13.57
CA LYS A 82 -0.75 12.05 -12.94
C LYS A 82 -1.32 11.88 -11.54
N ASP A 83 -0.67 12.53 -10.58
CA ASP A 83 -1.03 12.51 -9.15
C ASP A 83 -1.12 11.11 -8.52
N THR A 84 -0.71 10.05 -9.21
CA THR A 84 -0.85 8.67 -8.73
C THR A 84 0.50 7.99 -8.63
N PHE A 85 0.77 7.41 -7.47
CA PHE A 85 2.07 6.86 -7.14
C PHE A 85 1.95 5.49 -6.49
N ARG A 86 2.83 4.57 -6.87
CA ARG A 86 3.06 3.31 -6.16
C ARG A 86 4.18 3.49 -5.14
N ILE A 87 3.85 3.31 -3.86
CA ILE A 87 4.82 3.26 -2.78
C ILE A 87 5.18 1.81 -2.48
N THR A 88 6.44 1.57 -2.14
CA THR A 88 6.92 0.28 -1.65
C THR A 88 7.68 0.46 -0.33
N LEU A 89 7.24 -0.26 0.69
CA LEU A 89 7.95 -0.46 1.96
C LEU A 89 8.74 -1.77 1.89
N GLU A 90 10.02 -1.71 2.25
CA GLU A 90 10.91 -2.86 2.27
C GLU A 90 11.67 -2.92 3.60
N ALA A 91 11.82 -4.14 4.12
CA ALA A 91 12.73 -4.46 5.21
C ALA A 91 13.53 -5.71 4.83
N VAL A 92 14.85 -5.68 5.05
CA VAL A 92 15.75 -6.80 4.76
C VAL A 92 16.54 -7.14 6.01
N THR A 93 16.44 -8.39 6.43
CA THR A 93 17.05 -8.90 7.66
C THR A 93 18.09 -9.97 7.37
N GLY A 94 19.02 -10.17 8.31
CA GLY A 94 20.06 -11.20 8.21
C GLY A 94 19.60 -12.64 8.49
N GLN A 95 18.31 -12.86 8.80
CA GLN A 95 17.69 -14.17 9.06
C GLN A 95 16.17 -14.08 9.00
N ASP A 96 15.46 -15.19 8.77
CA ASP A 96 14.01 -15.17 8.69
C ASP A 96 13.38 -14.81 10.05
N ILE A 97 12.57 -13.75 10.06
CA ILE A 97 11.88 -13.21 11.23
C ILE A 97 11.02 -14.25 11.96
N LYS A 98 10.52 -15.26 11.26
CA LYS A 98 9.71 -16.34 11.86
C LYS A 98 10.54 -17.37 12.61
N THR A 99 11.85 -17.37 12.41
CA THR A 99 12.79 -18.35 13.00
C THR A 99 13.80 -17.72 13.95
N ILE A 100 13.61 -16.44 14.31
CA ILE A 100 14.58 -15.70 15.12
C ILE A 100 14.72 -16.29 16.53
N GLY A 101 15.91 -16.81 16.79
CA GLY A 101 16.55 -16.97 18.10
C GLY A 101 18.00 -16.48 17.97
N GLY A 102 18.66 -16.12 19.08
CA GLY A 102 20.08 -15.74 19.05
C GLY A 102 20.88 -16.80 18.28
N LYS A 103 21.76 -16.37 17.36
CA LYS A 103 22.41 -17.33 16.46
C LYS A 103 23.36 -18.20 17.26
N SER A 104 23.07 -19.49 17.29
CA SER A 104 24.06 -20.52 17.53
C SER A 104 25.06 -20.49 16.38
N GLY A 105 26.35 -20.26 16.65
CA GLY A 105 27.40 -20.16 15.64
C GLY A 105 28.32 -21.37 15.63
N SER A 106 28.73 -21.79 14.44
CA SER A 106 29.80 -22.77 14.26
C SER A 106 31.06 -22.04 13.80
N ILE A 107 32.01 -21.90 14.71
CA ILE A 107 33.22 -21.12 14.48
C ILE A 107 34.44 -22.04 14.44
N VAL A 108 35.31 -21.87 13.43
CA VAL A 108 36.64 -22.47 13.44
C VAL A 108 37.70 -21.38 13.60
N LEU A 109 38.47 -21.50 14.68
CA LEU A 109 39.59 -20.64 15.00
C LEU A 109 40.83 -21.18 14.29
N VAL A 110 41.45 -20.35 13.45
CA VAL A 110 42.65 -20.68 12.69
C VAL A 110 43.82 -19.90 13.28
N LEU A 111 44.67 -20.56 14.05
CA LEU A 111 45.81 -19.96 14.72
C LEU A 111 47.11 -20.30 13.98
N ASP A 112 47.80 -19.27 13.51
CA ASP A 112 49.17 -19.36 13.05
C ASP A 112 50.10 -19.77 14.20
N ASN A 113 50.81 -20.88 14.02
CA ASN A 113 51.81 -21.38 14.97
C ASN A 113 53.19 -21.50 14.27
N SER A 114 53.43 -20.68 13.24
CA SER A 114 54.70 -20.58 12.53
C SER A 114 55.81 -20.00 13.41
N GLY A 115 57.07 -20.15 12.97
CA GLY A 115 58.22 -19.70 13.77
C GLY A 115 58.23 -18.19 14.06
N SER A 116 57.64 -17.38 13.18
CA SER A 116 57.56 -15.93 13.35
C SER A 116 56.66 -15.53 14.52
N MET A 117 55.61 -16.31 14.80
CA MET A 117 54.70 -16.12 15.94
C MET A 117 55.36 -16.37 17.31
N GLY A 118 56.49 -17.06 17.35
CA GLY A 118 57.29 -17.30 18.56
C GLY A 118 58.43 -16.31 18.76
N TRP A 119 58.52 -15.27 17.92
CA TRP A 119 59.64 -14.32 17.96
C TRP A 119 59.42 -13.21 18.99
N GLY A 120 60.50 -12.82 19.70
CA GLY A 120 60.49 -11.77 20.73
C GLY A 120 60.64 -12.29 22.16
N SER A 121 60.48 -11.41 23.15
CA SER A 121 60.45 -11.77 24.57
C SER A 121 59.06 -12.25 24.98
N SER A 122 58.98 -13.30 25.80
CA SER A 122 57.71 -13.76 26.37
C SER A 122 57.03 -12.66 27.22
N PRO A 123 55.70 -12.47 27.12
CA PRO A 123 54.79 -13.22 26.25
C PRO A 123 54.94 -12.84 24.76
N THR A 124 55.04 -13.87 23.92
CA THR A 124 55.17 -13.81 22.46
C THR A 124 53.79 -13.58 21.80
N PRO A 125 53.74 -13.23 20.49
CA PRO A 125 52.47 -13.14 19.76
C PRO A 125 51.59 -14.40 19.91
N ALA A 126 52.20 -15.59 19.86
CA ALA A 126 51.49 -16.84 20.08
C ALA A 126 50.93 -16.98 21.51
N ASP A 127 51.65 -16.52 22.54
CA ASP A 127 51.19 -16.57 23.93
C ASP A 127 49.90 -15.74 24.10
N TYR A 128 49.90 -14.51 23.57
CA TYR A 128 48.73 -13.63 23.64
C TYR A 128 47.53 -14.15 22.87
N ALA A 129 47.75 -14.70 21.67
CA ALA A 129 46.67 -15.30 20.89
C ALA A 129 46.05 -16.50 21.62
N ARG A 130 46.86 -17.36 22.25
CA ARG A 130 46.39 -18.53 23.01
C ARG A 130 45.56 -18.13 24.23
N ASP A 131 45.99 -17.13 25.00
CA ASP A 131 45.23 -16.69 26.17
C ASP A 131 43.87 -16.10 25.77
N ALA A 132 43.82 -15.28 24.73
CA ALA A 132 42.56 -14.71 24.24
C ALA A 132 41.61 -15.77 23.64
N LEU A 133 42.14 -16.80 22.96
CA LEU A 133 41.34 -17.92 22.46
C LEU A 133 40.65 -18.68 23.59
N LYS A 134 41.33 -18.84 24.75
CA LYS A 134 40.75 -19.49 25.93
C LYS A 134 39.66 -18.64 26.57
N GLU A 135 39.87 -17.34 26.69
CA GLU A 135 38.84 -16.40 27.18
C GLU A 135 37.60 -16.41 26.28
N PHE A 136 37.79 -16.32 24.97
CA PHE A 136 36.71 -16.41 23.99
C PHE A 136 35.95 -17.73 24.10
N ALA A 137 36.63 -18.86 24.18
CA ALA A 137 35.97 -20.16 24.33
C ALA A 137 35.15 -20.25 25.62
N ASN A 138 35.62 -19.65 26.72
CA ASN A 138 34.90 -19.65 27.99
C ASN A 138 33.60 -18.83 27.96
N GLU A 139 33.56 -17.72 27.21
CA GLU A 139 32.35 -16.90 27.06
C GLU A 139 31.44 -17.45 25.95
N PHE A 140 31.97 -17.75 24.77
CA PHE A 140 31.17 -18.20 23.62
C PHE A 140 30.49 -19.57 23.84
N LEU A 141 31.11 -20.46 24.62
CA LEU A 141 30.55 -21.77 24.99
C LEU A 141 29.91 -21.80 26.39
N LYS A 142 29.81 -20.64 27.07
CA LYS A 142 29.35 -20.55 28.45
C LYS A 142 27.97 -21.19 28.61
N ASN A 143 27.84 -22.02 29.65
CA ASN A 143 26.63 -22.77 30.03
C ASN A 143 26.24 -23.98 29.14
N GLY A 144 27.00 -24.34 28.10
CA GLY A 144 26.82 -25.60 27.35
C GLY A 144 25.45 -25.79 26.67
N ASN A 145 24.63 -24.73 26.60
CA ASN A 145 23.23 -24.75 26.13
C ASN A 145 22.97 -23.75 24.99
N SER A 146 24.02 -23.12 24.43
CA SER A 146 23.89 -22.08 23.40
C SER A 146 23.79 -22.61 21.97
N GLY A 147 23.99 -23.92 21.74
CA GLY A 147 24.12 -24.51 20.41
C GLY A 147 25.39 -24.11 19.65
N ASN A 148 26.28 -23.33 20.29
CA ASN A 148 27.54 -22.84 19.75
C ASN A 148 28.60 -23.95 19.70
N LYS A 149 29.38 -23.97 18.63
CA LYS A 149 30.46 -24.96 18.43
C LYS A 149 31.76 -24.26 18.08
N LEU A 150 32.87 -24.75 18.66
CA LEU A 150 34.23 -24.28 18.34
C LEU A 150 35.12 -25.38 17.79
N GLY A 151 35.73 -25.11 16.64
CA GLY A 151 36.87 -25.86 16.11
C GLY A 151 38.17 -25.06 16.26
N LEU A 152 39.31 -25.76 16.27
CA LEU A 152 40.65 -25.15 16.25
C LEU A 152 41.49 -25.78 15.14
N VAL A 153 42.15 -24.94 14.35
CA VAL A 153 43.13 -25.30 13.33
C VAL A 153 44.42 -24.56 13.63
N THR A 154 45.55 -25.27 13.61
CA THR A 154 46.88 -24.66 13.75
C THR A 154 47.82 -25.14 12.63
N TYR A 155 48.75 -24.29 12.17
CA TYR A 155 49.74 -24.66 11.15
C TYR A 155 51.18 -24.18 11.49
N SER A 156 52.18 -24.98 11.09
CA SER A 156 53.63 -24.77 11.39
C SER A 156 54.62 -25.53 10.45
N SER A 157 54.18 -26.02 9.29
CA SER A 157 55.02 -26.46 8.14
C SER A 157 55.77 -27.81 8.07
N GLY A 158 55.38 -28.87 8.78
CA GLY A 158 56.02 -30.19 8.64
C GLY A 158 55.02 -31.31 8.35
N SER A 159 54.63 -31.52 7.09
CA SER A 159 53.55 -32.41 6.61
C SER A 159 52.17 -32.08 7.19
N GLY A 160 51.19 -31.85 6.33
CA GLY A 160 49.83 -31.49 6.75
C GLY A 160 49.28 -32.44 7.82
N VAL A 161 48.43 -31.87 8.67
CA VAL A 161 47.85 -32.38 9.93
C VAL A 161 48.61 -31.88 11.18
N PRO A 162 47.93 -31.24 12.16
CA PRO A 162 48.49 -30.97 13.47
C PRO A 162 49.01 -32.28 14.10
N ILE A 163 50.30 -32.36 14.42
CA ILE A 163 50.85 -33.48 15.18
C ILE A 163 50.63 -33.19 16.66
N TYR A 164 49.66 -33.86 17.29
CA TYR A 164 49.76 -34.22 18.71
C TYR A 164 49.79 -35.73 18.86
N ASP A 165 50.88 -36.19 19.47
CA ASP A 165 50.92 -37.45 20.21
C ASP A 165 49.83 -37.39 21.28
N ALA A 166 48.93 -38.36 21.23
CA ALA A 166 47.90 -38.55 22.24
C ALA A 166 48.55 -38.78 23.62
N TYR A 167 48.08 -38.06 24.63
CA TYR A 167 47.94 -38.68 25.94
C TYR A 167 46.64 -39.51 25.92
N ASP A 168 46.76 -40.76 26.37
CA ASP A 168 45.86 -41.89 26.17
C ASP A 168 44.43 -41.79 26.76
N GLU A 169 43.97 -40.65 27.28
CA GLU A 169 42.72 -40.63 28.08
C GLU A 169 41.66 -39.56 27.74
N ILE A 170 41.72 -38.90 26.59
CA ILE A 170 40.61 -38.04 26.14
C ILE A 170 40.24 -38.33 24.67
N LYS A 171 38.97 -38.70 24.45
CA LYS A 171 38.41 -39.18 23.19
C LYS A 171 38.40 -38.10 22.09
N TYR A 172 39.28 -38.28 21.11
CA TYR A 172 39.10 -37.85 19.73
C TYR A 172 37.85 -38.51 19.12
N VAL A 173 36.96 -37.73 18.50
CA VAL A 173 35.91 -38.26 17.59
C VAL A 173 36.35 -37.95 16.16
N GLN A 174 36.93 -38.95 15.49
CA GLN A 174 37.14 -39.06 14.05
C GLN A 174 37.36 -37.78 13.22
N GLY A 175 38.59 -37.25 13.22
CA GLY A 175 39.17 -36.58 12.04
C GLY A 175 38.76 -35.13 11.75
N TYR A 176 37.61 -34.65 12.24
CA TYR A 176 37.20 -33.24 12.20
C TYR A 176 36.25 -33.02 13.38
N SER A 177 36.63 -32.25 14.39
CA SER A 177 35.79 -32.08 15.58
C SER A 177 35.73 -30.64 16.04
N MET A 178 34.51 -30.17 16.21
CA MET A 178 34.20 -28.98 16.99
C MET A 178 33.72 -29.41 18.39
N THR A 179 33.89 -28.56 19.38
CA THR A 179 33.49 -28.81 20.77
C THR A 179 32.49 -27.76 21.23
N GLU A 180 31.59 -28.17 22.13
CA GLU A 180 30.66 -27.31 22.86
C GLU A 180 31.16 -27.09 24.30
N ASN A 181 32.34 -27.63 24.64
CA ASN A 181 32.93 -27.59 25.97
C ASN A 181 34.20 -26.72 25.97
N SER A 182 34.17 -25.63 26.73
CA SER A 182 35.26 -24.65 26.85
C SER A 182 36.50 -25.23 27.55
N ASP A 183 36.34 -26.09 28.54
CA ASP A 183 37.46 -26.74 29.23
C ASP A 183 38.25 -27.65 28.28
N ILE A 184 37.54 -28.40 27.43
CA ILE A 184 38.17 -29.25 26.40
C ILE A 184 38.92 -28.37 25.40
N PHE A 185 38.31 -27.26 24.96
CA PHE A 185 38.97 -26.33 24.05
C PHE A 185 40.25 -25.75 24.68
N GLY A 186 40.17 -25.31 25.93
CA GLY A 186 41.31 -24.75 26.67
C GLY A 186 42.46 -25.74 26.83
N GLN A 187 42.18 -27.01 27.12
CA GLN A 187 43.19 -28.06 27.19
C GLN A 187 43.91 -28.27 25.85
N VAL A 188 43.18 -28.20 24.74
CA VAL A 188 43.79 -28.30 23.40
C VAL A 188 44.71 -27.12 23.13
N VAL A 189 44.31 -25.90 23.51
CA VAL A 189 45.13 -24.69 23.36
C VAL A 189 46.40 -24.75 24.22
N ASP A 190 46.29 -25.18 25.48
CA ASP A 190 47.44 -25.33 26.38
C ASP A 190 48.41 -26.43 25.91
N GLY A 191 47.91 -27.42 25.18
CA GLY A 191 48.71 -28.48 24.57
C GLY A 191 49.56 -28.04 23.39
N LEU A 192 49.39 -26.81 22.87
CA LEU A 192 50.03 -26.40 21.62
C LEU A 192 51.57 -26.32 21.71
N GLN A 193 52.29 -27.04 20.84
CA GLN A 193 53.71 -27.01 20.56
C GLN A 193 54.21 -25.58 20.37
N THR A 194 55.46 -25.36 20.74
CA THR A 194 56.15 -24.10 20.52
C THR A 194 56.09 -23.70 19.04
N PRO A 195 55.80 -22.42 18.72
CA PRO A 195 55.73 -21.96 17.34
C PRO A 195 57.01 -22.28 16.55
N SER A 196 56.87 -22.81 15.34
CA SER A 196 57.99 -23.21 14.49
C SER A 196 57.60 -23.29 13.01
N GLY A 197 58.58 -23.29 12.10
CA GLY A 197 58.34 -23.50 10.67
C GLY A 197 57.69 -22.34 9.90
N GLU A 198 57.11 -22.67 8.75
CA GLU A 198 56.53 -21.81 7.70
C GLU A 198 55.07 -21.42 8.00
N THR A 199 54.61 -20.38 7.31
CA THR A 199 53.31 -19.72 7.45
C THR A 199 52.40 -20.11 6.26
N ASP A 200 51.38 -20.94 6.51
CA ASP A 200 50.46 -21.49 5.50
C ASP A 200 49.00 -21.12 5.81
N VAL A 201 48.71 -19.82 5.68
CA VAL A 201 47.35 -19.26 5.88
C VAL A 201 46.31 -19.99 5.02
N GLN A 202 46.70 -20.40 3.80
CA GLN A 202 45.83 -21.13 2.90
C GLN A 202 45.35 -22.44 3.51
N MET A 203 46.27 -23.29 3.97
CA MET A 203 45.91 -24.57 4.55
C MET A 203 45.12 -24.42 5.85
N GLY A 204 45.37 -23.34 6.61
CA GLY A 204 44.54 -22.96 7.75
C GLY A 204 43.07 -22.77 7.38
N ILE A 205 42.80 -21.89 6.42
CA ILE A 205 41.43 -21.61 5.93
C ILE A 205 40.82 -22.86 5.28
N LYS A 206 41.58 -23.60 4.47
CA LYS A 206 41.08 -24.82 3.82
C LYS A 206 40.61 -25.86 4.84
N THR A 207 41.40 -26.09 5.87
CA THR A 207 41.07 -27.07 6.92
C THR A 207 39.85 -26.61 7.71
N ALA A 208 39.75 -25.30 7.98
CA ALA A 208 38.58 -24.73 8.63
C ALA A 208 37.31 -24.94 7.79
N ARG A 209 37.38 -24.73 6.46
CA ARG A 209 36.27 -25.04 5.55
C ARG A 209 35.87 -26.52 5.61
N ASP A 210 36.83 -27.45 5.68
CA ASP A 210 36.51 -28.89 5.80
C ASP A 210 35.82 -29.23 7.11
N ILE A 211 36.26 -28.63 8.22
CA ILE A 211 35.62 -28.80 9.53
C ILE A 211 34.18 -28.28 9.48
N LEU A 212 33.98 -27.08 8.94
CA LEU A 212 32.67 -26.45 8.81
C LEU A 212 31.75 -27.22 7.86
N ALA A 213 32.27 -27.73 6.74
CA ALA A 213 31.50 -28.55 5.80
C ALA A 213 31.02 -29.88 6.42
N ALA A 214 31.69 -30.38 7.46
CA ALA A 214 31.27 -31.55 8.21
C ALA A 214 30.21 -31.26 9.28
N ASP A 215 30.00 -29.99 9.65
CA ASP A 215 28.97 -29.61 10.62
C ASP A 215 27.59 -29.53 9.95
N THR A 216 26.66 -30.35 10.45
CA THR A 216 25.30 -30.48 9.93
C THR A 216 24.26 -29.75 10.78
N SER A 217 24.70 -28.92 11.74
CA SER A 217 23.84 -28.16 12.65
C SER A 217 22.90 -27.17 11.93
N GLY A 218 23.29 -26.68 10.75
CA GLY A 218 22.61 -25.55 10.09
C GLY A 218 22.96 -24.19 10.71
N ASN A 219 23.89 -24.14 11.66
CA ASN A 219 24.39 -22.89 12.23
C ASN A 219 25.10 -22.05 11.16
N PRO A 220 24.98 -20.71 11.23
CA PRO A 220 25.89 -19.80 10.53
C PRO A 220 27.36 -20.15 10.83
N GLN A 221 28.19 -20.14 9.78
CA GLN A 221 29.55 -20.65 9.81
C GLN A 221 30.56 -19.52 9.70
N PHE A 222 31.57 -19.53 10.58
CA PHE A 222 32.57 -18.48 10.65
C PHE A 222 33.99 -19.06 10.74
N ILE A 223 34.95 -18.35 10.13
CA ILE A 223 36.38 -18.61 10.30
C ILE A 223 37.02 -17.38 10.94
N LEU A 224 37.77 -17.59 12.01
CA LEU A 224 38.53 -16.54 12.68
C LEU A 224 40.02 -16.84 12.50
N VAL A 225 40.72 -16.06 11.68
CA VAL A 225 42.14 -16.27 11.35
C VAL A 225 43.04 -15.34 12.14
N PHE A 226 44.03 -15.90 12.84
CA PHE A 226 45.05 -15.19 13.59
C PHE A 226 46.42 -15.50 13.01
N SER A 227 47.14 -14.49 12.53
CA SER A 227 48.46 -14.67 11.92
C SER A 227 49.26 -13.37 11.90
N ASP A 228 50.58 -13.47 11.81
CA ASP A 228 51.45 -12.35 11.42
C ASP A 228 51.66 -12.28 9.89
N GLY A 229 50.84 -13.01 9.13
CA GLY A 229 50.38 -12.73 7.76
C GLY A 229 51.36 -13.00 6.62
N ALA A 230 52.66 -13.11 6.87
CA ALA A 230 53.67 -13.27 5.80
C ALA A 230 53.70 -14.71 5.24
N THR A 231 52.65 -15.10 4.51
CA THR A 231 52.54 -16.44 3.92
C THR A 231 53.73 -16.77 3.00
N ASN A 232 54.35 -17.90 3.26
CA ASN A 232 55.51 -18.41 2.52
C ASN A 232 55.32 -19.89 2.12
N ARG A 233 54.12 -20.42 2.30
CA ARG A 233 53.72 -21.77 1.90
C ARG A 233 52.28 -21.77 1.37
N SER A 234 52.02 -22.66 0.42
CA SER A 234 50.69 -22.92 -0.11
C SER A 234 50.61 -24.30 -0.76
N ALA A 235 49.39 -24.76 -1.03
CA ALA A 235 49.13 -25.87 -1.94
C ALA A 235 49.44 -25.46 -3.40
N ARG A 236 49.60 -26.47 -4.26
CA ARG A 236 49.86 -26.26 -5.68
C ARG A 236 48.59 -25.84 -6.41
N PRO A 237 48.53 -24.66 -7.05
CA PRO A 237 47.36 -24.27 -7.84
C PRO A 237 47.20 -25.19 -9.06
N THR A 238 45.96 -25.56 -9.37
CA THR A 238 45.63 -26.40 -10.54
C THR A 238 45.01 -25.60 -11.69
N SER A 239 44.41 -24.45 -11.37
CA SER A 239 43.74 -23.57 -12.33
C SER A 239 43.68 -22.13 -11.79
N ALA A 240 43.64 -21.17 -12.71
CA ALA A 240 43.45 -19.75 -12.45
C ALA A 240 42.27 -19.22 -13.28
N GLY A 241 41.60 -18.20 -12.76
CA GLY A 241 40.43 -17.59 -13.37
C GLY A 241 40.32 -16.10 -13.06
N GLU A 242 39.35 -15.44 -13.69
CA GLU A 242 39.07 -14.02 -13.45
C GLU A 242 38.65 -13.78 -12.00
N LEU A 243 39.05 -12.62 -11.47
CA LEU A 243 38.72 -12.21 -10.10
C LEU A 243 37.20 -12.00 -9.88
N GLY A 244 36.47 -11.68 -10.95
CA GLY A 244 35.04 -11.37 -10.90
C GLY A 244 34.75 -10.05 -10.19
N GLY A 245 33.60 -9.96 -9.52
CA GLY A 245 33.19 -8.81 -8.72
C GLY A 245 33.79 -8.74 -7.31
N ALA A 246 34.83 -9.52 -7.01
CA ALA A 246 35.44 -9.55 -5.69
C ALA A 246 36.20 -8.23 -5.40
N ASN A 247 35.88 -7.61 -4.26
CA ASN A 247 36.54 -6.38 -3.82
C ASN A 247 37.91 -6.70 -3.20
N ILE A 248 38.98 -6.52 -3.97
CA ILE A 248 40.36 -6.56 -3.48
C ILE A 248 40.81 -5.14 -3.12
N SER A 249 41.47 -4.99 -1.98
CA SER A 249 42.11 -3.77 -1.50
C SER A 249 43.62 -3.86 -1.74
N PRO A 250 44.15 -3.25 -2.82
CA PRO A 250 45.58 -3.18 -3.05
C PRO A 250 46.27 -2.38 -1.95
N CYS A 251 47.56 -2.65 -1.72
CA CYS A 251 48.38 -1.86 -0.80
C CYS A 251 49.80 -1.69 -1.34
N THR A 252 50.47 -0.62 -0.92
CA THR A 252 51.84 -0.28 -1.34
C THR A 252 52.72 -0.18 -0.12
N PHE A 253 53.82 -0.92 -0.11
CA PHE A 253 54.81 -0.91 0.96
C PHE A 253 56.22 -0.83 0.36
N GLY A 254 56.95 0.22 0.70
CA GLY A 254 58.17 0.59 -0.03
C GLY A 254 57.89 0.79 -1.52
N ASP A 255 58.74 0.19 -2.38
CA ASP A 255 58.61 0.24 -3.84
C ASP A 255 57.75 -0.90 -4.42
N LYS A 256 57.09 -1.73 -3.57
CA LYS A 256 56.26 -2.85 -4.03
C LYS A 256 54.78 -2.57 -3.87
N ILE A 257 54.03 -2.95 -4.92
CA ILE A 257 52.56 -2.94 -4.94
C ILE A 257 52.08 -4.38 -4.78
N TYR A 258 51.24 -4.61 -3.77
CA TYR A 258 50.53 -5.86 -3.56
C TYR A 258 49.10 -5.70 -4.09
N ASP A 259 48.77 -6.48 -5.11
CA ASP A 259 47.49 -6.46 -5.80
C ASP A 259 47.21 -7.86 -6.39
N MET A 260 45.95 -8.14 -6.69
CA MET A 260 45.50 -9.34 -7.37
C MET A 260 44.52 -8.99 -8.48
N THR A 261 44.87 -9.37 -9.71
CA THR A 261 44.00 -9.20 -10.89
C THR A 261 43.29 -10.49 -11.31
N PHE A 262 43.59 -11.60 -10.62
CA PHE A 262 43.06 -12.93 -10.88
C PHE A 262 43.04 -13.75 -9.58
N LYS A 263 42.34 -14.88 -9.58
CA LYS A 263 42.32 -15.84 -8.46
C LYS A 263 42.64 -17.26 -8.93
N PHE A 264 43.00 -18.12 -7.99
CA PHE A 264 43.06 -19.56 -8.24
C PHE A 264 41.70 -20.19 -7.98
N ASP A 265 41.20 -20.96 -8.95
CA ASP A 265 39.90 -21.64 -8.85
C ASP A 265 40.01 -23.04 -8.24
N GLY A 266 41.22 -23.55 -8.08
CA GLY A 266 41.46 -24.89 -7.57
C GLY A 266 42.90 -25.15 -7.16
N PHE A 267 43.05 -26.12 -6.25
CA PHE A 267 44.34 -26.52 -5.69
C PHE A 267 44.45 -28.04 -5.59
N ASP A 268 45.67 -28.53 -5.75
CA ASP A 268 46.09 -29.87 -5.36
C ASP A 268 46.69 -29.78 -3.95
N TYR A 269 45.85 -29.99 -2.94
CA TYR A 269 46.23 -29.92 -1.52
C TYR A 269 47.22 -31.01 -1.09
N GLY A 270 47.45 -32.04 -1.92
CA GLY A 270 48.47 -33.07 -1.68
C GLY A 270 49.88 -32.66 -2.12
N ALA A 271 50.03 -31.53 -2.80
CA ALA A 271 51.29 -31.07 -3.36
C ALA A 271 51.62 -29.62 -2.95
N GLN A 272 52.90 -29.37 -2.65
CA GLN A 272 53.38 -28.03 -2.32
C GLN A 272 53.44 -27.13 -3.56
N GLY A 273 52.95 -25.90 -3.42
CA GLY A 273 53.02 -24.85 -4.43
C GLY A 273 54.40 -24.21 -4.52
N SER A 274 54.72 -23.65 -5.70
CA SER A 274 55.92 -22.83 -5.93
C SER A 274 55.67 -21.41 -5.43
N ALA A 275 56.68 -20.74 -4.85
CA ALA A 275 56.58 -19.33 -4.45
C ALA A 275 56.32 -18.38 -5.62
N VAL A 276 56.67 -18.81 -6.84
CA VAL A 276 56.49 -18.05 -8.07
C VAL A 276 55.46 -18.74 -8.95
N TYR A 277 54.48 -17.96 -9.41
CA TYR A 277 53.50 -18.37 -10.42
C TYR A 277 53.61 -17.51 -11.69
N ASN A 278 53.54 -18.16 -12.84
CA ASN A 278 53.44 -17.52 -14.15
C ASN A 278 52.77 -18.47 -15.14
N ASP A 279 51.62 -18.09 -15.66
CA ASP A 279 50.86 -18.85 -16.66
C ASP A 279 50.85 -18.21 -18.05
N GLY A 280 51.38 -16.98 -18.17
CA GLY A 280 51.37 -16.18 -19.39
C GLY A 280 50.00 -15.69 -19.85
N VAL A 281 48.92 -16.00 -19.12
CA VAL A 281 47.54 -15.62 -19.44
C VAL A 281 47.07 -14.52 -18.49
N TYR A 282 47.08 -14.78 -17.19
CA TYR A 282 46.72 -13.81 -16.16
C TYR A 282 47.95 -13.07 -15.61
N THR A 283 49.15 -13.65 -15.78
CA THR A 283 50.42 -13.06 -15.35
C THR A 283 51.23 -12.45 -16.51
N THR A 284 50.59 -11.61 -17.34
CA THR A 284 51.21 -11.03 -18.55
C THR A 284 52.39 -10.09 -18.27
N ASN A 285 52.45 -9.51 -17.07
CA ASN A 285 53.51 -8.61 -16.62
C ASN A 285 54.62 -9.30 -15.81
N GLY A 286 54.65 -10.64 -15.79
CA GLY A 286 55.72 -11.42 -15.15
C GLY A 286 55.28 -12.23 -13.93
N ASN A 287 56.27 -12.71 -13.18
CA ASN A 287 56.10 -13.61 -12.05
C ASN A 287 55.35 -12.95 -10.88
N VAL A 288 54.35 -13.63 -10.31
CA VAL A 288 53.64 -13.19 -9.10
C VAL A 288 53.94 -14.10 -7.91
N ASN A 289 53.73 -13.60 -6.69
CA ASN A 289 53.84 -14.41 -5.47
C ASN A 289 52.63 -15.34 -5.35
N ALA A 290 52.85 -16.63 -5.61
CA ALA A 290 51.77 -17.61 -5.63
C ALA A 290 51.18 -17.87 -4.24
N HIS A 291 51.98 -17.78 -3.18
CA HIS A 291 51.51 -18.06 -1.81
C HIS A 291 50.50 -17.01 -1.34
N THR A 292 50.75 -15.74 -1.66
CA THR A 292 49.84 -14.63 -1.41
C THR A 292 48.51 -14.82 -2.15
N VAL A 293 48.58 -15.09 -3.45
CA VAL A 293 47.39 -15.30 -4.30
C VAL A 293 46.61 -16.53 -3.81
N ALA A 294 47.30 -17.59 -3.39
CA ALA A 294 46.66 -18.81 -2.90
C ALA A 294 45.88 -18.61 -1.60
N ALA A 295 46.45 -17.91 -0.61
CA ALA A 295 45.76 -17.64 0.65
C ALA A 295 44.47 -16.83 0.44
N VAL A 296 44.54 -15.74 -0.34
CA VAL A 296 43.37 -14.90 -0.65
C VAL A 296 42.36 -15.66 -1.50
N SER A 297 42.79 -16.45 -2.48
CA SER A 297 41.88 -17.26 -3.31
C SER A 297 41.12 -18.31 -2.48
N GLU A 298 41.78 -18.94 -1.50
CA GLU A 298 41.14 -19.87 -0.58
C GLU A 298 40.08 -19.21 0.30
N ALA A 299 40.35 -17.98 0.75
CA ALA A 299 39.38 -17.17 1.48
C ALA A 299 38.17 -16.79 0.60
N LEU A 300 38.40 -16.47 -0.69
CA LEU A 300 37.29 -16.25 -1.64
C LEU A 300 36.43 -17.51 -1.80
N LEU A 301 37.04 -18.70 -1.87
CA LEU A 301 36.30 -19.96 -1.95
C LEU A 301 35.47 -20.25 -0.69
N ALA A 302 35.92 -19.83 0.50
CA ALA A 302 35.13 -19.92 1.72
C ALA A 302 33.94 -18.94 1.70
N LYS A 303 34.15 -17.70 1.26
CA LYS A 303 33.10 -16.68 1.14
C LYS A 303 32.03 -17.09 0.11
N ASP A 304 32.44 -17.69 -1.00
CA ASP A 304 31.53 -18.26 -2.01
C ASP A 304 30.68 -19.42 -1.43
N GLN A 305 31.08 -20.01 -0.30
CA GLN A 305 30.31 -21.02 0.45
C GLN A 305 29.41 -20.42 1.54
N GLY A 306 29.33 -19.09 1.65
CA GLY A 306 28.57 -18.39 2.69
C GLY A 306 29.24 -18.38 4.06
N ILE A 307 30.56 -18.61 4.12
CA ILE A 307 31.33 -18.58 5.36
C ILE A 307 31.97 -17.20 5.54
N ASP A 308 31.66 -16.54 6.66
CA ASP A 308 32.26 -15.25 7.00
C ASP A 308 33.64 -15.40 7.64
N ILE A 309 34.57 -14.51 7.28
CA ILE A 309 35.96 -14.58 7.74
C ILE A 309 36.35 -13.32 8.50
N TYR A 310 36.62 -13.50 9.79
CA TYR A 310 37.30 -12.50 10.61
C TYR A 310 38.80 -12.74 10.55
N SER A 311 39.57 -11.68 10.34
CA SER A 311 41.02 -11.77 10.16
C SER A 311 41.74 -10.80 11.08
N VAL A 312 42.60 -11.33 11.93
CA VAL A 312 43.36 -10.58 12.93
C VAL A 312 44.84 -10.71 12.58
N PHE A 313 45.40 -9.60 12.10
CA PHE A 313 46.81 -9.47 11.79
C PHE A 313 47.56 -8.94 13.00
N TYR A 314 48.41 -9.77 13.59
CA TYR A 314 49.30 -9.31 14.65
C TYR A 314 50.61 -8.81 14.02
N HIS A 315 50.90 -7.52 14.16
CA HIS A 315 52.15 -6.98 13.63
C HIS A 315 53.35 -7.53 14.43
N ASN A 316 54.13 -8.38 13.77
CA ASN A 316 55.41 -8.85 14.29
C ASN A 316 56.52 -7.82 13.93
N PRO A 317 57.17 -7.17 14.91
CA PRO A 317 58.22 -6.18 14.68
C PRO A 317 59.46 -6.70 13.95
N ALA A 318 59.63 -8.03 13.87
CA ALA A 318 60.74 -8.65 13.13
C ALA A 318 60.54 -8.64 11.61
N LEU A 319 59.31 -8.48 11.13
CA LEU A 319 59.03 -8.50 9.70
C LEU A 319 59.64 -7.27 9.05
N ASN A 320 60.32 -7.47 7.92
CA ASN A 320 60.73 -6.34 7.10
C ASN A 320 59.51 -5.71 6.40
N ASP A 321 59.65 -4.49 5.88
CA ASP A 321 58.54 -3.75 5.24
C ASP A 321 57.81 -4.54 4.15
N LEU A 322 58.52 -5.42 3.42
CA LEU A 322 57.93 -6.26 2.38
C LEU A 322 57.12 -7.40 2.99
N GLU A 323 57.62 -8.08 4.01
CA GLU A 323 56.91 -9.15 4.73
C GLU A 323 55.69 -8.61 5.45
N TYR A 324 55.83 -7.46 6.13
CA TYR A 324 54.74 -6.73 6.73
C TYR A 324 53.67 -6.39 5.69
N GLY A 325 54.08 -5.82 4.56
CA GLY A 325 53.15 -5.45 3.50
C GLY A 325 52.43 -6.63 2.86
N ALA A 326 53.14 -7.74 2.66
CA ALA A 326 52.53 -9.00 2.20
C ALA A 326 51.53 -9.53 3.22
N GLY A 327 51.84 -9.45 4.52
CA GLY A 327 50.98 -9.89 5.60
C GLY A 327 49.70 -9.08 5.74
N VAL A 328 49.82 -7.75 5.71
CA VAL A 328 48.65 -6.85 5.68
C VAL A 328 47.77 -7.17 4.47
N PHE A 329 48.37 -7.33 3.28
CA PHE A 329 47.61 -7.65 2.06
C PHE A 329 46.83 -8.96 2.20
N VAL A 330 47.49 -10.04 2.63
CA VAL A 330 46.87 -11.37 2.77
C VAL A 330 45.75 -11.31 3.80
N MET A 331 46.02 -10.81 4.99
CA MET A 331 45.06 -10.84 6.09
C MET A 331 43.86 -9.94 5.81
N LYS A 332 44.08 -8.74 5.26
CA LYS A 332 43.00 -7.81 4.91
C LYS A 332 42.09 -8.36 3.81
N ASN A 333 42.67 -8.92 2.75
CA ASN A 333 41.89 -9.46 1.62
C ASN A 333 41.30 -10.85 1.90
N SER A 334 41.79 -11.55 2.93
CA SER A 334 41.16 -12.78 3.42
C SER A 334 39.89 -12.50 4.23
N ALA A 335 39.81 -11.38 4.94
CA ALA A 335 38.64 -11.00 5.74
C ALA A 335 37.38 -10.74 4.89
N SER A 336 36.18 -10.99 5.42
CA SER A 336 34.95 -10.39 4.89
C SER A 336 34.96 -8.87 5.10
N SER A 337 34.08 -8.15 4.40
CA SER A 337 34.05 -6.69 4.44
C SER A 337 33.92 -6.16 5.87
N GLY A 338 34.84 -5.28 6.29
CA GLY A 338 34.85 -4.70 7.63
C GLY A 338 35.37 -5.61 8.75
N GLN A 339 35.74 -6.87 8.46
CA GLN A 339 36.13 -7.87 9.47
C GLN A 339 37.65 -8.06 9.60
N TYR A 340 38.44 -7.06 9.21
CA TYR A 340 39.91 -7.04 9.35
C TYR A 340 40.32 -6.16 10.52
N THR A 341 41.15 -6.70 11.40
CA THR A 341 41.77 -5.94 12.49
C THR A 341 43.28 -6.13 12.50
N GLU A 342 44.01 -5.03 12.70
CA GLU A 342 45.46 -5.04 12.91
C GLU A 342 45.78 -4.74 14.38
N ILE A 343 46.60 -5.57 15.00
CA ILE A 343 47.07 -5.40 16.37
C ILE A 343 48.50 -4.88 16.34
N SER A 344 48.70 -3.72 16.98
CA SER A 344 50.03 -3.12 17.14
C SER A 344 50.90 -3.89 18.14
N PRO A 345 52.24 -3.89 17.99
CA PRO A 345 53.15 -4.57 18.89
C PRO A 345 52.98 -4.09 20.33
N GLY A 346 52.90 -5.03 21.28
CA GLY A 346 52.76 -4.72 22.71
C GLY A 346 51.34 -4.35 23.17
N ASN A 347 50.36 -4.32 22.27
CA ASN A 347 48.95 -4.10 22.60
C ASN A 347 48.15 -5.42 22.63
N ALA A 348 48.57 -6.32 23.51
CA ALA A 348 48.00 -7.65 23.59
C ALA A 348 46.58 -7.72 24.19
N GLY A 349 46.16 -6.71 24.95
CA GLY A 349 44.79 -6.63 25.48
C GLY A 349 43.72 -6.51 24.39
N ALA A 350 44.11 -6.12 23.17
CA ALA A 350 43.20 -5.93 22.04
C ALA A 350 42.54 -7.22 21.56
N PHE A 351 43.14 -8.41 21.78
CA PHE A 351 42.53 -9.66 21.34
C PHE A 351 41.17 -9.90 22.02
N ALA A 352 41.07 -9.71 23.33
CA ALA A 352 39.83 -9.93 24.09
C ALA A 352 38.70 -8.97 23.65
N GLU A 353 39.04 -7.71 23.36
CA GLU A 353 38.08 -6.71 22.85
C GLU A 353 37.57 -7.10 21.45
N ILE A 354 38.46 -7.54 20.56
CA ILE A 354 38.10 -8.02 19.22
C ILE A 354 37.18 -9.25 19.31
N PHE A 355 37.52 -10.22 20.16
CA PHE A 355 36.71 -11.42 20.35
C PHE A 355 35.33 -11.10 20.94
N THR A 356 35.25 -10.17 21.89
CA THR A 356 33.97 -9.70 22.45
C THR A 356 33.09 -9.07 21.38
N GLU A 357 33.69 -8.27 20.49
CA GLU A 357 32.96 -7.62 19.40
C GLU A 357 32.51 -8.64 18.33
N ILE A 358 33.35 -9.63 18.01
CA ILE A 358 32.97 -10.71 17.10
C ILE A 358 31.86 -11.58 17.69
N GLU A 359 31.95 -11.94 18.98
CA GLU A 359 30.92 -12.68 19.69
C GLU A 359 29.58 -11.94 19.63
N LYS A 360 29.58 -10.64 19.92
CA LYS A 360 28.41 -9.78 19.83
C LYS A 360 27.81 -9.80 18.42
N GLN A 361 28.63 -9.63 17.38
CA GLN A 361 28.16 -9.67 15.98
C GLN A 361 27.56 -11.03 15.59
N ILE A 362 28.06 -12.12 16.16
CA ILE A 362 27.52 -13.47 15.92
C ILE A 362 26.19 -13.64 16.64
N GLN A 363 26.09 -13.24 17.91
CA GLN A 363 24.90 -13.44 18.74
C GLN A 363 23.76 -12.45 18.46
N GLU A 364 24.05 -11.34 17.77
CA GLU A 364 23.07 -10.30 17.48
C GLU A 364 22.13 -10.69 16.34
N SER A 365 20.83 -10.49 16.57
CA SER A 365 19.81 -10.56 15.54
C SER A 365 18.78 -9.46 15.70
N ILE A 366 18.07 -9.15 14.62
CA ILE A 366 17.00 -8.15 14.62
C ILE A 366 15.70 -8.80 14.18
N ALA A 367 14.68 -8.70 15.04
CA ALA A 367 13.32 -9.09 14.75
C ALA A 367 12.46 -7.84 14.51
N PRO A 368 12.29 -7.39 13.26
CA PRO A 368 11.31 -6.36 12.96
C PRO A 368 9.90 -6.90 13.18
N TRP A 369 9.02 -6.04 13.69
CA TRP A 369 7.69 -6.44 14.13
C TRP A 369 6.60 -5.82 13.29
N PHE A 370 6.57 -4.50 13.28
CA PHE A 370 5.52 -3.76 12.60
C PHE A 370 6.01 -2.39 12.14
N VAL A 371 5.40 -1.92 11.05
CA VAL A 371 5.54 -0.57 10.54
C VAL A 371 4.22 0.16 10.72
N GLU A 372 4.30 1.39 11.20
CA GLU A 372 3.21 2.37 11.15
C GLU A 372 3.56 3.44 10.12
N ASP A 373 2.66 3.65 9.18
CA ASP A 373 2.85 4.53 8.04
C ASP A 373 1.65 5.47 7.84
N PRO A 374 1.61 6.60 8.57
CA PRO A 374 0.55 7.60 8.44
C PRO A 374 0.57 8.23 7.05
N MET A 375 -0.59 8.40 6.40
CA MET A 375 -0.68 9.25 5.19
C MET A 375 -0.40 10.70 5.56
N ALA A 376 0.25 11.44 4.66
CA ALA A 376 0.49 12.86 4.85
C ALA A 376 -0.77 13.67 4.51
N ASP A 377 -0.76 14.94 4.91
CA ASP A 377 -1.70 15.92 4.39
C ASP A 377 -1.63 15.93 2.85
N TYR A 378 -2.79 16.09 2.21
CA TYR A 378 -2.92 16.06 0.73
C TYR A 378 -2.60 14.72 0.06
N ILE A 379 -2.42 13.63 0.82
CA ILE A 379 -2.23 12.29 0.25
C ILE A 379 -3.38 11.38 0.67
N GLU A 380 -3.95 10.67 -0.29
CA GLU A 380 -4.98 9.66 -0.08
C GLU A 380 -4.42 8.26 -0.33
N PHE A 381 -4.81 7.31 0.51
CA PHE A 381 -4.50 5.90 0.29
C PHE A 381 -5.41 5.33 -0.81
N ALA A 382 -4.81 4.83 -1.90
CA ALA A 382 -5.51 4.33 -3.09
C ALA A 382 -5.46 2.79 -3.21
N GLY A 383 -5.39 2.09 -2.07
CA GLY A 383 -5.43 0.62 -2.02
C GLY A 383 -4.06 -0.05 -2.09
N PHE A 384 -4.02 -1.34 -1.74
CA PHE A 384 -2.82 -2.16 -1.87
C PHE A 384 -2.59 -2.54 -3.34
N ALA A 385 -1.32 -2.58 -3.75
CA ALA A 385 -0.95 -2.93 -5.13
C ALA A 385 -1.07 -4.43 -5.41
N ASP A 386 -0.95 -5.25 -4.36
CA ASP A 386 -1.04 -6.71 -4.39
C ASP A 386 -2.02 -7.17 -3.28
N GLU A 387 -2.70 -8.31 -3.45
CA GLU A 387 -3.63 -8.84 -2.43
C GLU A 387 -2.92 -9.02 -1.08
N GLN A 388 -3.55 -8.54 0.01
CA GLN A 388 -3.07 -8.66 1.38
C GLN A 388 -4.16 -9.24 2.28
N THR A 389 -3.76 -10.00 3.31
CA THR A 389 -4.67 -10.33 4.41
C THR A 389 -4.66 -9.23 5.47
N SER A 390 -5.77 -9.01 6.17
CA SER A 390 -5.86 -8.00 7.25
C SER A 390 -4.91 -8.26 8.42
N SER A 391 -4.41 -9.49 8.57
CA SER A 391 -3.37 -9.85 9.54
C SER A 391 -1.96 -9.42 9.12
N GLU A 392 -1.72 -9.25 7.81
CA GLU A 392 -0.43 -8.84 7.24
C GLU A 392 -0.33 -7.33 7.10
N ALA A 393 -1.35 -6.70 6.51
CA ALA A 393 -1.42 -5.26 6.37
C ALA A 393 -2.87 -4.78 6.35
N PHE A 394 -3.11 -3.61 6.93
CA PHE A 394 -4.40 -2.93 6.81
C PHE A 394 -4.23 -1.42 6.88
N PHE A 395 -5.17 -0.70 6.29
CA PHE A 395 -5.29 0.75 6.39
C PHE A 395 -6.44 1.09 7.33
N ASP A 396 -6.14 1.88 8.36
CA ASP A 396 -7.13 2.39 9.31
C ASP A 396 -7.64 3.75 8.81
N ALA A 397 -8.84 3.78 8.26
CA ALA A 397 -9.43 4.99 7.66
C ALA A 397 -9.76 6.07 8.70
N ASP A 398 -10.02 5.71 9.96
CA ASP A 398 -10.33 6.67 11.03
C ASP A 398 -9.08 7.45 11.46
N THR A 399 -7.92 6.79 11.44
CA THR A 399 -6.65 7.39 11.85
C THR A 399 -5.76 7.83 10.67
N GLY A 400 -6.04 7.35 9.46
CA GLY A 400 -5.22 7.58 8.27
C GLY A 400 -3.88 6.83 8.30
N ILE A 401 -3.76 5.77 9.10
CA ILE A 401 -2.51 5.03 9.32
C ILE A 401 -2.54 3.67 8.63
N LEU A 402 -1.59 3.42 7.74
CA LEU A 402 -1.31 2.08 7.24
C LEU A 402 -0.45 1.34 8.27
N LYS A 403 -0.85 0.10 8.60
CA LYS A 403 -0.11 -0.78 9.50
C LYS A 403 0.32 -2.04 8.77
N TRP A 404 1.61 -2.36 8.87
CA TRP A 404 2.20 -3.56 8.27
C TRP A 404 2.83 -4.43 9.36
N ASN A 405 2.31 -5.64 9.54
CA ASN A 405 2.78 -6.61 10.51
C ASN A 405 3.72 -7.61 9.83
N LEU A 406 5.02 -7.40 10.00
CA LEU A 406 6.02 -8.25 9.36
C LEU A 406 5.93 -9.70 9.85
N LEU A 407 5.59 -9.95 11.12
CA LEU A 407 5.50 -11.31 11.68
C LEU A 407 4.43 -12.19 11.00
N ALA A 408 3.43 -11.59 10.35
CA ALA A 408 2.44 -12.32 9.57
C ALA A 408 2.97 -12.71 8.16
N VAL A 409 3.92 -11.96 7.61
CA VAL A 409 4.43 -12.11 6.23
C VAL A 409 5.58 -13.12 6.16
N ASN A 410 5.68 -13.87 5.06
CA ASN A 410 6.82 -14.75 4.80
C ASN A 410 7.96 -13.98 4.11
N GLY A 411 9.19 -14.14 4.59
CA GLY A 411 10.36 -13.54 3.97
C GLY A 411 10.78 -14.26 2.69
N THR A 412 11.25 -13.50 1.70
CA THR A 412 11.84 -14.06 0.48
C THR A 412 13.37 -14.15 0.65
N PRO A 413 14.00 -15.32 0.48
CA PRO A 413 15.46 -15.46 0.56
C PRO A 413 16.18 -14.74 -0.59
N GLU A 414 17.34 -14.12 -0.29
CA GLU A 414 18.24 -13.47 -1.26
C GLU A 414 19.60 -14.20 -1.38
N GLU A 415 20.38 -13.91 -2.44
CA GLU A 415 21.66 -14.58 -2.76
C GLU A 415 22.76 -14.44 -1.68
N ALA A 416 22.56 -13.57 -0.68
CA ALA A 416 23.47 -13.37 0.45
C ALA A 416 22.98 -14.00 1.77
N GLY A 417 21.98 -14.90 1.73
CA GLY A 417 21.40 -15.51 2.94
C GLY A 417 20.52 -14.56 3.77
N ARG A 418 20.15 -13.41 3.19
CA ARG A 418 19.24 -12.41 3.78
C ARG A 418 17.79 -12.69 3.40
N PHE A 419 16.86 -12.10 4.15
CA PHE A 419 15.43 -12.24 3.93
C PHE A 419 14.78 -10.87 3.69
N ARG A 420 14.13 -10.71 2.53
CA ARG A 420 13.39 -9.50 2.16
C ARG A 420 11.91 -9.64 2.45
N TYR A 421 11.34 -8.58 3.00
CA TYR A 421 9.91 -8.38 3.23
C TYR A 421 9.50 -7.12 2.47
N LYS A 422 8.38 -7.19 1.75
CA LYS A 422 7.91 -6.12 0.86
C LYS A 422 6.39 -5.92 1.01
N LEU A 423 5.96 -4.67 1.06
CA LEU A 423 4.56 -4.26 0.92
C LEU A 423 4.50 -3.12 -0.10
N SER A 424 3.57 -3.22 -1.06
CA SER A 424 3.34 -2.16 -2.04
C SER A 424 1.89 -1.68 -1.98
N TYR A 425 1.69 -0.37 -2.08
CA TYR A 425 0.39 0.28 -2.07
C TYR A 425 0.40 1.52 -2.96
N ASN A 426 -0.79 1.95 -3.39
CA ASN A 426 -0.96 3.13 -4.22
C ASN A 426 -1.41 4.30 -3.35
N VAL A 427 -0.98 5.50 -3.74
CA VAL A 427 -1.44 6.75 -3.16
C VAL A 427 -1.82 7.73 -4.25
N PHE A 428 -2.74 8.63 -3.92
CA PHE A 428 -3.18 9.72 -4.76
C PHE A 428 -2.81 11.05 -4.10
N LEU A 429 -2.16 11.95 -4.84
CA LEU A 429 -1.93 13.33 -4.44
C LEU A 429 -3.21 14.12 -4.69
N LYS A 430 -3.83 14.55 -3.60
CA LYS A 430 -5.01 15.42 -3.61
C LYS A 430 -4.57 16.85 -3.94
N SER A 431 -4.06 17.06 -5.15
CA SER A 431 -3.64 18.34 -5.75
C SER A 431 -4.78 19.37 -5.89
N ASP A 432 -5.92 19.00 -5.32
CA ASP A 432 -7.25 19.46 -5.57
C ASP A 432 -7.93 19.92 -4.25
N ASP A 433 -7.45 19.46 -3.09
CA ASP A 433 -8.02 19.81 -1.79
C ASP A 433 -7.84 21.30 -1.47
N GLU A 434 -8.75 21.85 -0.67
CA GLU A 434 -8.66 23.23 -0.18
C GLU A 434 -7.32 23.44 0.56
N GLY A 435 -6.61 24.51 0.20
CA GLY A 435 -5.28 24.82 0.74
C GLY A 435 -4.11 24.12 0.06
N PHE A 436 -4.36 23.28 -0.96
CA PHE A 436 -3.27 22.75 -1.80
C PHE A 436 -2.58 23.87 -2.58
N GLU A 437 -1.28 24.00 -2.40
CA GLU A 437 -0.43 24.95 -3.11
C GLU A 437 0.33 24.24 -4.25
N ASN A 438 0.09 24.69 -5.49
CA ASN A 438 0.82 24.20 -6.65
C ASN A 438 2.32 24.56 -6.59
N GLY A 439 3.18 23.64 -7.04
CA GLY A 439 4.63 23.81 -7.03
C GLY A 439 5.28 23.62 -5.66
N THR A 440 4.48 23.31 -4.63
CA THR A 440 4.94 22.96 -3.28
C THR A 440 5.26 21.47 -3.19
N ASP A 441 6.27 21.15 -2.38
CA ASP A 441 6.70 19.78 -2.09
C ASP A 441 5.86 19.19 -0.95
N TYR A 442 5.23 18.05 -1.21
CA TYR A 442 4.43 17.31 -0.24
C TYR A 442 5.10 15.97 0.05
N PRO A 443 5.33 15.63 1.34
CA PRO A 443 5.72 14.27 1.68
C PRO A 443 4.56 13.33 1.35
N THR A 444 4.83 12.11 0.91
CA THR A 444 3.74 11.14 0.64
C THR A 444 3.10 10.64 1.94
N ASN A 445 3.83 10.71 3.05
CA ASN A 445 3.44 10.16 4.33
C ASN A 445 3.92 11.03 5.49
N GLY A 446 3.29 10.87 6.65
CA GLY A 446 3.83 11.40 7.90
C GLY A 446 5.06 10.60 8.35
N LYS A 447 5.34 10.66 9.66
CA LYS A 447 6.46 9.92 10.24
C LYS A 447 6.22 8.40 10.15
N THR A 448 6.84 7.75 9.17
CA THR A 448 6.80 6.29 9.02
C THR A 448 7.84 5.62 9.91
N THR A 449 7.41 4.71 10.78
CA THR A 449 8.29 4.09 11.81
C THR A 449 8.27 2.58 11.74
N LEU A 450 9.45 1.95 11.74
CA LEU A 450 9.63 0.51 11.96
C LEU A 450 10.02 0.25 13.41
N THR A 451 9.22 -0.57 14.10
CA THR A 451 9.58 -1.09 15.42
C THR A 451 10.23 -2.45 15.28
N TYR A 452 11.35 -2.64 15.97
CA TYR A 452 12.08 -3.90 15.98
C TYR A 452 12.63 -4.24 17.36
N GLN A 453 12.96 -5.51 17.56
CA GLN A 453 13.77 -5.96 18.69
C GLN A 453 15.18 -6.25 18.26
N LYS A 454 16.14 -5.72 19.00
CA LYS A 454 17.52 -6.20 18.98
C LYS A 454 17.64 -7.32 20.01
N ILE A 455 18.16 -8.46 19.58
CA ILE A 455 18.31 -9.66 20.39
C ILE A 455 19.80 -9.99 20.46
N THR A 456 20.36 -10.07 21.67
CA THR A 456 21.75 -10.46 21.92
C THR A 456 21.75 -11.58 22.95
N GLY A 457 21.92 -12.82 22.49
CA GLY A 457 21.73 -14.00 23.36
C GLY A 457 20.29 -14.05 23.91
N GLU A 458 20.12 -14.01 25.24
CA GLU A 458 18.81 -14.01 25.92
C GLU A 458 18.21 -12.60 26.13
N ILE A 459 18.97 -11.53 25.87
CA ILE A 459 18.55 -10.15 26.16
C ILE A 459 17.78 -9.58 24.96
N THR A 460 16.66 -8.91 25.22
CA THR A 460 15.84 -8.24 24.20
C THR A 460 15.69 -6.76 24.51
N GLU A 461 15.94 -5.91 23.51
CA GLU A 461 15.76 -4.45 23.58
C GLU A 461 14.84 -3.99 22.44
N SER A 462 13.79 -3.23 22.79
CA SER A 462 12.87 -2.65 21.80
C SER A 462 13.41 -1.33 21.28
N ASN A 463 13.43 -1.20 19.96
CA ASN A 463 14.00 -0.07 19.24
C ASN A 463 13.06 0.37 18.11
N THR A 464 13.24 1.61 17.65
CA THR A 464 12.49 2.18 16.52
C THR A 464 13.45 2.88 15.55
N VAL A 465 13.20 2.74 14.26
CA VAL A 465 13.85 3.51 13.19
C VAL A 465 12.81 4.19 12.32
N ASP A 466 13.18 5.33 11.76
CA ASP A 466 12.30 6.15 10.93
C ASP A 466 12.68 5.95 9.45
N PHE A 467 11.71 5.67 8.60
CA PHE A 467 11.95 5.68 7.16
C PHE A 467 12.11 7.13 6.70
N GLU A 468 13.01 7.35 5.75
CA GLU A 468 12.91 8.51 4.89
C GLU A 468 11.65 8.41 4.03
N VAL A 469 10.97 9.54 3.88
CA VAL A 469 9.66 9.59 3.22
C VAL A 469 9.82 10.19 1.82
N PRO A 470 9.29 9.55 0.77
CA PRO A 470 9.24 10.14 -0.56
C PRO A 470 8.54 11.50 -0.60
N ILE A 471 8.97 12.36 -1.53
CA ILE A 471 8.41 13.69 -1.73
C ILE A 471 7.90 13.81 -3.15
N VAL A 472 6.68 14.31 -3.29
CA VAL A 472 6.03 14.61 -4.56
C VAL A 472 5.73 16.10 -4.67
N ARG A 473 5.59 16.61 -5.89
CA ARG A 473 5.17 17.98 -6.17
C ARG A 473 4.01 17.93 -7.16
N GLY A 474 2.91 18.58 -6.81
CA GLY A 474 1.82 18.77 -7.77
C GLY A 474 2.32 19.60 -8.95
N ASP A 475 2.01 19.15 -10.16
CA ASP A 475 2.32 19.89 -11.37
C ASP A 475 1.03 20.45 -11.96
N SER A 476 0.74 21.71 -11.68
CA SER A 476 -0.30 22.45 -12.40
C SER A 476 0.23 23.04 -13.71
N SER A 477 1.01 22.28 -14.50
CA SER A 477 1.22 22.62 -15.90
C SER A 477 -0.08 22.62 -16.71
N ASN A 478 -1.23 22.25 -16.09
CA ASN A 478 -2.60 22.27 -16.59
C ASN A 478 -2.74 22.87 -18.00
N MET A 479 -2.65 21.93 -18.94
CA MET A 479 -3.74 21.71 -19.89
C MET A 479 -5.08 22.06 -19.21
N ASN A 480 -5.88 22.85 -19.89
CA ASN A 480 -7.05 23.53 -19.35
C ASN A 480 -7.96 22.57 -18.56
N LEU A 481 -8.42 22.93 -17.37
CA LEU A 481 -9.17 22.00 -16.51
C LEU A 481 -10.67 22.33 -16.50
N ILE A 482 -11.50 21.29 -16.45
CA ILE A 482 -12.96 21.37 -16.22
C ILE A 482 -13.32 20.52 -15.02
N HIS A 483 -13.95 21.13 -14.01
CA HIS A 483 -14.48 20.40 -12.86
C HIS A 483 -15.85 19.80 -13.20
N VAL A 484 -16.08 18.57 -12.76
CA VAL A 484 -17.36 17.87 -12.86
C VAL A 484 -17.82 17.53 -11.45
N LYS A 485 -19.07 17.87 -11.16
CA LYS A 485 -19.70 17.64 -9.85
C LYS A 485 -21.00 16.90 -10.03
N ALA A 486 -21.18 15.80 -9.30
CA ALA A 486 -22.49 15.16 -9.19
C ALA A 486 -23.45 16.05 -8.37
N LEU A 487 -24.71 16.08 -8.79
CA LEU A 487 -25.77 16.89 -8.17
C LEU A 487 -26.59 16.06 -7.19
N ASP A 488 -27.13 16.73 -6.19
CA ASP A 488 -28.01 16.10 -5.21
C ASP A 488 -29.36 15.75 -5.87
N MET A 489 -29.92 14.60 -5.51
CA MET A 489 -31.15 14.08 -6.10
C MET A 489 -32.01 13.39 -5.05
N ILE A 490 -33.31 13.43 -5.26
CA ILE A 490 -34.30 12.67 -4.50
C ILE A 490 -35.17 11.90 -5.47
N ALA A 491 -35.28 10.60 -5.26
CA ALA A 491 -36.10 9.70 -6.08
C ALA A 491 -36.86 8.69 -5.22
N TYR A 492 -37.88 8.05 -5.80
CA TYR A 492 -38.61 6.96 -5.17
C TYR A 492 -38.29 5.63 -5.85
N GLN A 493 -38.41 4.53 -5.11
CA GLN A 493 -38.37 3.17 -5.67
C GLN A 493 -39.41 2.97 -6.78
N GLU A 494 -39.24 1.89 -7.55
CA GLU A 494 -40.14 1.39 -8.58
C GLU A 494 -40.41 2.38 -9.75
N GLY A 495 -39.42 3.22 -10.08
CA GLY A 495 -39.50 4.13 -11.23
C GLY A 495 -39.25 3.43 -12.57
N ASN A 496 -39.94 3.88 -13.62
CA ASN A 496 -39.58 3.48 -14.98
C ASN A 496 -38.46 4.39 -15.52
N SER A 497 -37.74 3.92 -16.53
CA SER A 497 -36.80 4.75 -17.27
C SER A 497 -36.81 4.46 -18.75
N THR A 498 -36.75 5.54 -19.54
CA THR A 498 -36.59 5.49 -21.00
C THR A 498 -35.30 4.79 -21.47
N SER A 499 -34.29 4.61 -20.61
CA SER A 499 -33.05 3.90 -20.97
C SER A 499 -33.03 2.40 -20.67
N GLY A 500 -34.11 1.85 -20.11
CA GLY A 500 -34.18 0.44 -19.72
C GLY A 500 -33.47 0.11 -18.39
N ASP A 501 -33.06 1.13 -17.64
CA ASP A 501 -32.52 1.01 -16.28
C ASP A 501 -33.52 1.62 -15.28
N PRO A 502 -34.06 0.89 -14.29
CA PRO A 502 -35.17 1.30 -13.43
C PRO A 502 -34.90 2.46 -12.45
N PHE A 503 -33.86 3.27 -12.67
CA PHE A 503 -33.30 4.16 -11.66
C PHE A 503 -32.82 5.50 -12.25
N PRO A 504 -32.92 6.64 -11.53
CA PRO A 504 -32.52 7.94 -12.05
C PRO A 504 -31.05 7.93 -12.49
N ARG A 505 -30.80 8.49 -13.67
CA ARG A 505 -29.43 8.72 -14.11
C ARG A 505 -28.80 9.81 -13.22
N PRO A 506 -27.54 9.65 -12.81
CA PRO A 506 -26.88 10.69 -12.02
C PRO A 506 -26.76 11.97 -12.84
N TYR A 507 -27.23 13.08 -12.27
CA TYR A 507 -27.01 14.40 -12.84
C TYR A 507 -25.67 14.97 -12.38
N PHE A 508 -25.00 15.69 -13.26
CA PHE A 508 -23.76 16.40 -12.95
C PHE A 508 -23.67 17.74 -13.69
N ALA A 509 -22.92 18.65 -13.10
CA ALA A 509 -22.64 19.97 -13.65
C ALA A 509 -21.13 20.14 -13.89
N PHE A 510 -20.81 20.94 -14.90
CA PHE A 510 -19.45 21.25 -15.30
C PHE A 510 -19.10 22.68 -14.94
N PHE A 511 -17.89 22.91 -14.47
CA PHE A 511 -17.40 24.24 -14.10
C PHE A 511 -16.03 24.49 -14.70
N TRP A 512 -15.83 25.71 -15.21
CA TRP A 512 -14.52 26.17 -15.60
C TRP A 512 -13.62 26.22 -14.37
N ASP A 513 -12.37 25.82 -14.52
CA ASP A 513 -11.38 26.01 -13.47
C ASP A 513 -11.16 27.50 -13.16
N ASP A 514 -11.15 27.82 -11.88
CA ASP A 514 -10.74 29.11 -11.32
C ASP A 514 -9.66 28.87 -10.26
N ASN A 515 -8.41 28.73 -10.71
CA ASN A 515 -7.23 28.51 -9.87
C ASN A 515 -7.32 27.21 -9.05
N GLY A 516 -7.68 26.10 -9.70
CA GLY A 516 -7.79 24.78 -9.05
C GLY A 516 -9.10 24.57 -8.28
N GLN A 517 -10.08 25.45 -8.45
CA GLN A 517 -11.40 25.35 -7.81
C GLN A 517 -12.53 25.51 -8.85
N PRO A 518 -13.73 24.95 -8.59
CA PRO A 518 -14.88 25.14 -9.48
C PRO A 518 -15.27 26.62 -9.58
N GLY A 519 -15.09 27.20 -10.77
CA GLY A 519 -15.45 28.57 -11.09
C GLY A 519 -16.86 28.68 -11.71
N LYS A 520 -16.94 29.32 -12.87
CA LYS A 520 -18.22 29.53 -13.59
C LYS A 520 -18.73 28.22 -14.18
N ALA A 521 -20.00 27.88 -13.96
CA ALA A 521 -20.66 26.75 -14.62
C ALA A 521 -20.61 26.88 -16.16
N LEU A 522 -20.33 25.78 -16.84
CA LEU A 522 -20.41 25.69 -18.30
C LEU A 522 -21.88 25.65 -18.72
N ILE A 523 -22.20 26.39 -19.79
CA ILE A 523 -23.53 26.34 -20.41
C ILE A 523 -23.60 25.20 -21.44
N SER A 524 -24.82 24.80 -21.82
CA SER A 524 -25.04 23.72 -22.78
C SER A 524 -24.33 23.96 -24.13
N GLU A 525 -24.27 25.21 -24.62
CA GLU A 525 -23.54 25.52 -25.85
C GLU A 525 -22.02 25.33 -25.71
N GLU A 526 -21.44 25.65 -24.55
CA GLU A 526 -20.02 25.45 -24.27
C GLU A 526 -19.70 23.95 -24.19
N LEU A 527 -20.55 23.16 -23.55
CA LEU A 527 -20.40 21.70 -23.45
C LEU A 527 -20.55 21.00 -24.80
N ASN A 528 -21.53 21.40 -25.61
CA ASN A 528 -21.77 20.83 -26.94
C ASN A 528 -20.66 21.18 -27.94
N ALA A 529 -19.82 22.18 -27.65
CA ALA A 529 -18.68 22.55 -28.48
C ALA A 529 -17.41 21.73 -28.17
N LEU A 530 -17.45 20.88 -27.14
CA LEU A 530 -16.36 19.99 -26.75
C LEU A 530 -16.51 18.60 -27.39
N ASN A 531 -15.40 18.08 -27.92
CA ASN A 531 -15.30 16.71 -28.39
C ASN A 531 -14.57 15.87 -27.35
N TYR A 532 -15.22 14.86 -26.79
CA TYR A 532 -14.68 14.03 -25.71
C TYR A 532 -13.88 12.86 -26.28
N THR A 533 -12.82 12.46 -25.58
CA THR A 533 -11.99 11.30 -25.92
C THR A 533 -11.76 10.41 -24.72
N ILE A 534 -11.60 9.11 -24.98
CA ILE A 534 -11.20 8.07 -24.02
C ILE A 534 -9.94 7.41 -24.56
N ASP A 535 -8.86 7.43 -23.79
CA ASP A 535 -7.53 6.93 -24.19
C ASP A 535 -7.08 7.45 -25.57
N GLY A 536 -7.38 8.73 -25.83
CA GLY A 536 -7.08 9.41 -27.10
C GLY A 536 -7.99 9.04 -28.28
N GLN A 537 -8.99 8.18 -28.11
CA GLN A 537 -9.98 7.86 -29.14
C GLN A 537 -11.28 8.66 -28.94
N PRO A 538 -11.99 9.06 -30.01
CA PRO A 538 -13.27 9.78 -29.91
C PRO A 538 -14.31 9.00 -29.09
N PHE A 539 -14.99 9.69 -28.18
CA PHE A 539 -16.11 9.13 -27.44
C PHE A 539 -17.38 9.13 -28.31
N GLU A 540 -17.81 7.93 -28.70
CA GLU A 540 -19.00 7.72 -29.53
C GLU A 540 -20.08 6.94 -28.77
N GLU A 541 -21.35 7.18 -29.08
CA GLU A 541 -22.48 6.46 -28.49
C GLU A 541 -22.34 4.95 -28.75
N GLY A 542 -22.44 4.14 -27.69
CA GLY A 542 -22.28 2.69 -27.78
C GLY A 542 -20.85 2.17 -27.86
N SER A 543 -19.83 3.04 -27.85
CA SER A 543 -18.41 2.62 -27.76
C SER A 543 -18.10 1.85 -26.47
N HIS A 544 -18.79 2.20 -25.39
CA HIS A 544 -18.68 1.58 -24.07
C HIS A 544 -20.07 1.63 -23.41
N THR A 545 -20.58 0.50 -22.93
CA THR A 545 -21.98 0.40 -22.44
C THR A 545 -22.18 0.92 -21.02
N PHE A 546 -21.11 1.31 -20.33
CA PHE A 546 -21.11 1.66 -18.90
C PHE A 546 -20.91 3.16 -18.61
N PHE A 547 -20.68 4.00 -19.64
CA PHE A 547 -20.57 5.46 -19.46
C PHE A 547 -21.92 6.17 -19.60
N ILE A 548 -22.06 7.30 -18.90
CA ILE A 548 -23.26 8.13 -18.87
C ILE A 548 -23.29 9.02 -20.13
N TYR A 549 -23.65 8.44 -21.27
CA TYR A 549 -23.73 9.17 -22.54
C TYR A 549 -24.59 10.45 -22.44
N PRO A 550 -24.14 11.60 -22.99
CA PRO A 550 -23.02 11.82 -23.91
C PRO A 550 -21.66 12.10 -23.25
N TYR A 551 -21.51 11.76 -21.97
CA TYR A 551 -20.28 12.03 -21.23
C TYR A 551 -19.53 10.75 -20.84
N PRO A 552 -18.19 10.76 -20.93
CA PRO A 552 -17.34 9.59 -20.64
C PRO A 552 -17.09 9.37 -19.14
N PHE A 553 -18.12 9.51 -18.29
CA PHE A 553 -18.03 9.30 -16.84
C PHE A 553 -18.94 8.17 -16.39
N ARG A 554 -18.56 7.50 -15.31
CA ARG A 554 -19.38 6.51 -14.59
C ARG A 554 -19.66 7.03 -13.18
N SER A 555 -20.70 6.50 -12.55
CA SER A 555 -21.02 6.74 -11.14
C SER A 555 -20.88 5.48 -10.30
N GLN A 556 -20.44 5.64 -9.06
CA GLN A 556 -20.52 4.67 -7.99
C GLN A 556 -21.35 5.25 -6.85
N TYR A 557 -22.17 4.42 -6.21
CA TYR A 557 -23.04 4.81 -5.12
C TYR A 557 -22.59 4.13 -3.83
N VAL A 558 -22.29 4.90 -2.79
CA VAL A 558 -21.88 4.36 -1.49
C VAL A 558 -22.98 4.64 -0.48
N ASN A 559 -23.56 3.59 0.11
CA ASN A 559 -24.58 3.75 1.13
C ASN A 559 -23.98 4.41 2.38
N GLU A 560 -24.46 5.59 2.77
CA GLU A 560 -23.87 6.38 3.86
C GLU A 560 -23.99 5.68 5.23
N GLN A 561 -24.96 4.77 5.40
CA GLN A 561 -25.20 4.10 6.69
C GLN A 561 -24.44 2.77 6.81
N THR A 562 -24.36 2.00 5.72
CA THR A 562 -23.79 0.64 5.72
C THR A 562 -22.39 0.58 5.11
N GLY A 563 -21.97 1.61 4.34
CA GLY A 563 -20.73 1.62 3.57
C GLY A 563 -20.73 0.69 2.35
N ILE A 564 -21.86 0.04 2.05
CA ILE A 564 -21.97 -0.87 0.90
C ILE A 564 -21.87 -0.06 -0.40
N VAL A 565 -21.04 -0.56 -1.32
CA VAL A 565 -20.77 0.06 -2.61
C VAL A 565 -21.63 -0.60 -3.69
N HIS A 566 -22.35 0.22 -4.44
CA HIS A 566 -23.19 -0.17 -5.57
C HIS A 566 -22.66 0.47 -6.86
N ASN A 567 -22.26 -0.39 -7.81
CA ASN A 567 -21.76 0.01 -9.12
C ASN A 567 -22.83 -0.08 -10.23
N ASP A 568 -23.96 -0.70 -9.92
CA ASP A 568 -25.14 -0.82 -10.77
C ASP A 568 -26.32 -0.09 -10.09
N PRO A 569 -26.90 0.96 -10.70
CA PRO A 569 -28.05 1.67 -10.17
C PRO A 569 -29.25 0.77 -9.90
N ARG A 570 -29.41 -0.37 -10.60
CA ARG A 570 -30.51 -1.33 -10.40
C ARG A 570 -30.56 -1.87 -8.97
N ALA A 571 -29.41 -2.02 -8.33
CA ALA A 571 -29.33 -2.54 -6.97
C ALA A 571 -29.90 -1.56 -5.93
N LEU A 572 -30.07 -0.28 -6.28
CA LEU A 572 -30.58 0.75 -5.39
C LEU A 572 -32.11 0.69 -5.26
N ASP A 573 -32.81 0.14 -6.26
CA ASP A 573 -34.26 0.01 -6.26
C ASP A 573 -34.75 -0.97 -5.17
N GLU A 574 -33.93 -1.95 -4.80
CA GLU A 574 -34.23 -2.90 -3.72
C GLU A 574 -33.80 -2.39 -2.33
N ALA A 575 -33.12 -1.24 -2.25
CA ALA A 575 -32.47 -0.75 -1.04
C ALA A 575 -32.67 0.77 -0.86
N PRO A 576 -33.80 1.22 -0.29
CA PRO A 576 -34.02 2.64 -0.02
C PRO A 576 -33.00 3.11 1.03
N GLY A 577 -32.51 4.34 0.90
CA GLY A 577 -31.38 4.82 1.68
C GLY A 577 -30.79 6.12 1.15
N ILE A 578 -29.72 6.56 1.81
CA ILE A 578 -28.93 7.71 1.37
C ILE A 578 -27.62 7.20 0.82
N TYR A 579 -27.26 7.69 -0.38
CA TYR A 579 -26.10 7.27 -1.12
C TYR A 579 -25.25 8.47 -1.52
N GLN A 580 -23.95 8.34 -1.34
CA GLN A 580 -22.95 9.24 -1.89
C GLN A 580 -22.68 8.87 -3.36
N ILE A 581 -22.77 9.84 -4.27
CA ILE A 581 -22.54 9.68 -5.70
C ILE A 581 -21.09 10.07 -6.01
N LYS A 582 -20.28 9.08 -6.36
CA LYS A 582 -18.89 9.24 -6.81
C LYS A 582 -18.80 9.13 -8.31
N LEU A 583 -18.30 10.17 -8.98
CA LEU A 583 -17.96 10.08 -10.41
C LEU A 583 -16.57 9.45 -10.56
N THR A 584 -16.40 8.61 -11.57
CA THR A 584 -15.12 7.97 -11.88
C THR A 584 -14.94 7.72 -13.37
N THR A 585 -13.69 7.57 -13.81
CA THR A 585 -13.31 7.07 -15.13
C THR A 585 -12.86 5.60 -15.08
N GLN A 586 -13.04 4.92 -13.94
CA GLN A 586 -12.66 3.52 -13.77
C GLN A 586 -13.70 2.56 -14.35
N ASP A 587 -13.21 1.55 -15.07
CA ASP A 587 -13.91 0.31 -15.35
C ASP A 587 -13.85 -0.60 -14.11
N PHE A 588 -14.99 -0.86 -13.46
CA PHE A 588 -15.02 -1.70 -12.26
C PHE A 588 -14.83 -3.19 -12.57
N GLU A 589 -15.11 -3.60 -13.79
CA GLU A 589 -15.01 -4.97 -14.26
C GLU A 589 -13.56 -5.34 -14.61
N THR A 590 -12.80 -4.41 -15.21
CA THR A 590 -11.37 -4.62 -15.53
C THR A 590 -10.40 -3.92 -14.57
N ALA A 591 -10.91 -3.11 -13.64
CA ALA A 591 -10.15 -2.19 -12.79
C ALA A 591 -9.31 -1.14 -13.54
N HIS A 592 -9.50 -0.99 -14.85
CA HIS A 592 -8.76 -0.05 -15.69
C HIS A 592 -9.23 1.38 -15.46
N HIS A 593 -8.30 2.33 -15.37
CA HIS A 593 -8.61 3.75 -15.25
C HIS A 593 -8.42 4.41 -16.62
N TYR A 594 -9.52 4.85 -17.22
CA TYR A 594 -9.49 5.51 -18.52
C TYR A 594 -8.97 6.93 -18.41
N THR A 595 -8.15 7.33 -19.38
CA THR A 595 -7.78 8.74 -19.57
C THR A 595 -8.88 9.44 -20.34
N VAL A 596 -9.50 10.46 -19.74
CA VAL A 596 -10.61 11.20 -20.33
C VAL A 596 -10.22 12.65 -20.56
N ASN A 597 -10.37 13.11 -21.80
CA ASN A 597 -10.10 14.49 -22.19
C ASN A 597 -11.23 15.05 -23.07
N ALA A 598 -11.24 16.36 -23.25
CA ALA A 598 -12.10 17.04 -24.20
C ALA A 598 -11.29 18.02 -25.07
N PHE A 599 -11.76 18.29 -26.28
CA PHE A 599 -11.12 19.23 -27.19
C PHE A 599 -12.15 20.24 -27.69
N ASP A 600 -11.85 21.53 -27.58
CA ASP A 600 -12.68 22.55 -28.21
C ASP A 600 -12.49 22.59 -29.73
N THR A 601 -13.32 23.39 -30.41
CA THR A 601 -13.28 23.58 -31.86
C THR A 601 -11.95 24.14 -32.41
N GLN A 602 -11.06 24.66 -31.56
CA GLN A 602 -9.73 25.16 -31.92
C GLN A 602 -8.63 24.12 -31.67
N GLY A 603 -8.99 22.92 -31.17
CA GLY A 603 -8.06 21.85 -30.82
C GLY A 603 -7.40 22.02 -29.46
N LYS A 604 -7.91 22.91 -28.61
CA LYS A 604 -7.40 23.10 -27.25
C LYS A 604 -7.93 21.96 -26.37
N GLN A 605 -7.01 21.23 -25.74
CA GLN A 605 -7.33 20.13 -24.85
C GLN A 605 -7.78 20.63 -23.47
N TYR A 606 -8.77 19.96 -22.91
CA TYR A 606 -9.25 20.09 -21.56
C TYR A 606 -9.21 18.75 -20.85
N ASP A 607 -8.74 18.73 -19.62
CA ASP A 607 -8.80 17.56 -18.73
C ASP A 607 -9.99 17.71 -17.76
N PHE A 608 -10.44 16.59 -17.20
CA PHE A 608 -11.56 16.59 -16.26
C PHE A 608 -11.12 16.30 -14.85
N ARG A 609 -11.77 16.97 -13.91
CA ARG A 609 -11.59 16.76 -12.48
C ARG A 609 -12.91 16.44 -11.82
N LEU A 610 -13.00 15.27 -11.18
CA LEU A 610 -14.22 14.74 -10.58
C LEU A 610 -14.27 15.10 -9.08
N SER A 611 -14.28 16.41 -8.79
CA SER A 611 -13.86 16.96 -7.48
C SER A 611 -14.90 16.95 -6.36
N GLN A 612 -16.18 16.66 -6.63
CA GLN A 612 -17.23 16.78 -5.60
C GLN A 612 -18.30 15.70 -5.75
N GLU A 613 -18.56 15.03 -4.63
CA GLU A 613 -19.58 14.01 -4.50
C GLU A 613 -20.97 14.63 -4.40
N GLY A 614 -21.94 14.04 -5.09
CA GLY A 614 -23.37 14.38 -4.96
C GLY A 614 -24.05 13.43 -3.98
N ARG A 615 -25.28 13.75 -3.57
CA ARG A 615 -26.05 12.90 -2.66
C ARG A 615 -27.37 12.46 -3.28
N LEU A 616 -27.61 11.16 -3.29
CA LEU A 616 -28.86 10.56 -3.75
C LEU A 616 -29.66 10.04 -2.54
N GLU A 617 -30.89 10.53 -2.39
CA GLU A 617 -31.86 10.01 -1.44
C GLU A 617 -32.90 9.14 -2.17
N VAL A 618 -32.94 7.85 -1.81
CA VAL A 618 -33.86 6.86 -2.37
C VAL A 618 -34.96 6.58 -1.35
N ARG A 619 -36.17 7.05 -1.64
CA ARG A 619 -37.33 6.94 -0.76
C ARG A 619 -38.13 5.69 -1.07
N ALA A 620 -38.60 5.03 -0.02
CA ALA A 620 -39.42 3.82 -0.16
C ALA A 620 -40.79 4.14 -0.78
N GLN A 621 -41.41 3.17 -1.47
CA GLN A 621 -42.85 3.19 -1.79
C GLN A 621 -43.66 2.31 -0.82
N SER A 622 -44.96 2.58 -0.67
CA SER A 622 -45.81 1.72 0.15
C SER A 622 -46.08 0.39 -0.55
N GLU A 623 -46.43 -0.66 0.20
CA GLU A 623 -46.88 -1.93 -0.39
C GLU A 623 -48.24 -1.82 -1.10
N THR A 624 -48.94 -0.68 -0.99
CA THR A 624 -50.19 -0.47 -1.71
C THR A 624 -49.90 -0.02 -3.14
N PRO A 625 -50.68 -0.45 -4.15
CA PRO A 625 -50.40 -0.09 -5.54
C PRO A 625 -50.35 1.43 -5.75
N THR A 626 -49.18 1.94 -6.09
CA THR A 626 -48.96 3.34 -6.47
C THR A 626 -49.71 3.67 -7.76
N GLN A 627 -50.36 4.82 -7.80
CA GLN A 627 -51.06 5.32 -8.99
C GLN A 627 -50.32 6.53 -9.54
N TYR A 628 -50.07 6.53 -10.84
CA TYR A 628 -49.46 7.66 -11.54
C TYR A 628 -50.48 8.30 -12.48
N THR A 629 -50.74 9.59 -12.28
CA THR A 629 -51.64 10.37 -13.15
C THR A 629 -50.85 11.45 -13.86
N PRO A 630 -50.89 11.55 -15.20
CA PRO A 630 -50.18 12.60 -15.94
C PRO A 630 -50.51 13.99 -15.40
N TYR A 631 -49.50 14.84 -15.28
CA TYR A 631 -49.73 16.24 -14.94
C TYR A 631 -50.51 16.93 -16.06
N THR A 632 -51.33 17.93 -15.73
CA THR A 632 -52.07 18.71 -16.73
C THR A 632 -51.72 20.20 -16.61
N ALA A 633 -51.36 20.82 -17.72
CA ALA A 633 -51.13 22.26 -17.79
C ALA A 633 -52.46 23.03 -17.99
N GLY A 634 -52.66 24.10 -17.21
CA GLY A 634 -53.83 24.96 -17.28
C GLY A 634 -54.84 24.74 -16.14
N PRO A 635 -56.00 25.43 -16.19
CA PRO A 635 -56.98 25.39 -15.11
C PRO A 635 -57.71 24.04 -15.04
N LEU A 636 -58.09 23.65 -13.82
CA LEU A 636 -58.97 22.52 -13.57
C LEU A 636 -60.39 22.80 -14.16
N PRO A 637 -60.94 21.94 -15.02
CA PRO A 637 -62.30 22.10 -15.52
C PRO A 637 -63.37 21.93 -14.42
N GLU A 638 -64.44 22.74 -14.44
CA GLU A 638 -65.52 22.68 -13.43
C GLU A 638 -66.20 21.31 -13.30
N ASN A 639 -66.30 20.55 -14.41
CA ASN A 639 -66.93 19.22 -14.46
C ASN A 639 -65.89 18.10 -14.64
N PHE A 640 -64.68 18.29 -14.14
CA PHE A 640 -63.65 17.26 -14.18
C PHE A 640 -64.03 16.07 -13.29
N GLU A 641 -63.87 14.86 -13.83
CA GLU A 641 -64.07 13.60 -13.13
C GLU A 641 -62.86 12.70 -13.40
N SER A 642 -62.31 12.12 -12.33
CA SER A 642 -61.24 11.13 -12.39
C SER A 642 -61.47 10.09 -11.31
N ALA A 643 -61.04 8.85 -11.52
CA ALA A 643 -61.08 7.81 -10.50
C ALA A 643 -59.89 7.89 -9.53
N THR A 644 -58.87 8.66 -9.88
CA THR A 644 -57.61 8.82 -9.14
C THR A 644 -57.31 10.31 -8.93
N PRO A 645 -56.51 10.67 -7.91
CA PRO A 645 -56.04 12.05 -7.74
C PRO A 645 -55.31 12.55 -9.00
N ALA A 646 -55.50 13.82 -9.33
CA ALA A 646 -54.90 14.47 -10.49
C ALA A 646 -54.33 15.84 -10.12
N VAL A 647 -53.31 16.30 -10.84
CA VAL A 647 -52.63 17.57 -10.61
C VAL A 647 -52.77 18.51 -11.81
N PHE A 648 -53.03 19.77 -11.52
CA PHE A 648 -53.14 20.85 -12.49
C PHE A 648 -52.14 21.94 -12.12
N VAL A 649 -51.30 22.30 -13.08
CA VAL A 649 -50.24 23.30 -12.91
C VAL A 649 -50.50 24.46 -13.86
N GLU A 650 -50.24 25.69 -13.43
CA GLU A 650 -50.36 26.85 -14.30
C GLU A 650 -49.51 26.69 -15.58
N ALA A 651 -50.03 27.12 -16.73
CA ALA A 651 -49.38 26.91 -18.02
C ALA A 651 -48.01 27.61 -18.15
N GLU A 652 -47.76 28.66 -17.37
CA GLU A 652 -46.51 29.43 -17.34
C GLU A 652 -45.57 28.96 -16.21
N ALA A 653 -45.93 27.91 -15.48
CA ALA A 653 -45.09 27.38 -14.42
C ALA A 653 -43.85 26.70 -14.99
N GLN A 654 -42.73 26.87 -14.29
CA GLN A 654 -41.48 26.18 -14.59
C GLN A 654 -41.36 24.98 -13.65
N LEU A 655 -41.02 23.83 -14.24
CA LEU A 655 -40.81 22.58 -13.50
C LEU A 655 -39.32 22.27 -13.43
N TYR A 656 -38.86 21.87 -12.25
CA TYR A 656 -37.47 21.53 -11.98
C TYR A 656 -37.39 20.15 -11.33
N ASN A 657 -36.34 19.39 -11.58
CA ASN A 657 -36.04 18.24 -10.73
C ASN A 657 -35.27 18.68 -9.48
N THR A 658 -35.09 17.77 -8.53
CA THR A 658 -34.35 18.03 -7.29
C THR A 658 -32.85 18.30 -7.47
N ALA A 659 -32.29 18.01 -8.64
CA ALA A 659 -30.95 18.46 -9.04
C ALA A 659 -30.92 19.95 -9.46
N GLY A 660 -32.06 20.65 -9.43
CA GLY A 660 -32.19 22.05 -9.81
C GLY A 660 -32.26 22.29 -11.33
N ILE A 661 -32.46 21.25 -12.12
CA ILE A 661 -32.48 21.32 -13.58
C ILE A 661 -33.89 21.64 -14.06
N LEU A 662 -34.02 22.69 -14.87
CA LEU A 662 -35.27 23.05 -15.54
C LEU A 662 -35.65 21.98 -16.59
N LEU A 663 -36.86 21.43 -16.48
CA LEU A 663 -37.34 20.40 -17.40
C LEU A 663 -37.73 20.98 -18.76
N ASN A 664 -37.33 20.29 -19.83
CA ASN A 664 -37.74 20.61 -21.20
C ASN A 664 -39.09 19.97 -21.57
N ALA A 665 -39.64 20.32 -22.74
CA ALA A 665 -40.97 19.83 -23.17
C ALA A 665 -41.11 18.30 -23.22
N SER A 666 -40.03 17.56 -23.57
CA SER A 666 -40.06 16.09 -23.58
C SER A 666 -40.04 15.49 -22.18
N GLN A 667 -39.25 16.05 -21.25
CA GLN A 667 -39.22 15.60 -19.85
C GLN A 667 -40.54 15.93 -19.16
N ILE A 668 -41.07 17.13 -19.41
CA ILE A 668 -42.36 17.57 -18.89
C ILE A 668 -43.48 16.57 -19.27
N ALA A 669 -43.45 15.97 -20.46
CA ALA A 669 -44.45 14.98 -20.88
C ALA A 669 -44.48 13.70 -20.02
N ASN A 670 -43.41 13.44 -19.27
CA ASN A 670 -43.26 12.28 -18.38
C ASN A 670 -43.64 12.59 -16.91
N VAL A 671 -43.91 13.85 -16.59
CA VAL A 671 -44.24 14.27 -15.24
C VAL A 671 -45.62 13.74 -14.85
N THR A 672 -45.68 13.09 -13.69
CA THR A 672 -46.90 12.52 -13.14
C THR A 672 -47.07 12.92 -11.67
N LEU A 673 -48.33 12.95 -11.22
CA LEU A 673 -48.65 12.89 -9.81
C LEU A 673 -48.58 11.42 -9.36
N MET A 674 -47.58 11.10 -8.55
CA MET A 674 -47.50 9.87 -7.78
C MET A 674 -48.50 9.96 -6.62
N SER A 675 -49.46 9.05 -6.59
CA SER A 675 -50.43 8.88 -5.52
C SER A 675 -50.25 7.50 -4.91
N ASP A 676 -49.49 7.45 -3.82
CA ASP A 676 -49.14 6.24 -3.08
C ASP A 676 -49.96 6.13 -1.77
N GLY A 677 -49.97 4.95 -1.16
CA GLY A 677 -50.31 4.82 0.25
C GLY A 677 -49.28 5.48 1.15
N VAL A 678 -49.61 5.63 2.43
CA VAL A 678 -48.65 6.07 3.46
C VAL A 678 -47.94 4.83 4.05
N LEU A 679 -46.68 4.98 4.46
CA LEU A 679 -45.96 3.88 5.11
C LEU A 679 -46.60 3.53 6.48
N PRO A 680 -46.46 2.29 6.99
CA PRO A 680 -47.11 1.89 8.24
C PRO A 680 -46.80 2.80 9.44
N ASP A 681 -45.55 3.20 9.60
CA ASP A 681 -45.13 4.09 10.69
C ASP A 681 -45.69 5.51 10.52
N GLU A 682 -45.74 6.01 9.28
CA GLU A 682 -46.39 7.28 8.95
C GLU A 682 -47.88 7.26 9.26
N ALA A 683 -48.58 6.20 8.85
CA ALA A 683 -50.00 6.02 9.10
C ALA A 683 -50.29 6.05 10.61
N ASN A 684 -49.46 5.37 11.42
CA ASN A 684 -49.59 5.33 12.87
C ASN A 684 -49.35 6.71 13.50
N GLY A 685 -48.31 7.42 13.07
CA GLY A 685 -47.99 8.78 13.56
C GLY A 685 -49.09 9.78 13.24
N ILE A 686 -49.57 9.79 11.99
CA ILE A 686 -50.67 10.63 11.54
C ILE A 686 -51.95 10.30 12.30
N ALA A 687 -52.31 9.02 12.44
CA ALA A 687 -53.51 8.59 13.17
C ALA A 687 -53.48 9.03 14.65
N SER A 688 -52.31 8.97 15.30
CA SER A 688 -52.12 9.45 16.67
C SER A 688 -52.47 10.93 16.81
N ILE A 689 -52.07 11.76 15.85
CA ILE A 689 -52.39 13.19 15.85
C ILE A 689 -53.88 13.41 15.59
N LEU A 690 -54.43 12.77 14.56
CA LEU A 690 -55.84 12.92 14.20
C LEU A 690 -56.77 12.53 15.35
N SER A 691 -56.41 11.49 16.12
CA SER A 691 -57.21 11.02 17.27
C SER A 691 -57.34 12.04 18.40
N GLN A 692 -56.45 13.03 18.46
CA GLN A 692 -56.44 14.07 19.48
C GLN A 692 -57.22 15.32 19.04
N ARG A 693 -57.68 15.37 17.79
CA ARG A 693 -58.37 16.55 17.24
C ARG A 693 -59.88 16.44 17.39
N ALA A 694 -60.50 17.50 17.92
CA ALA A 694 -61.95 17.57 18.09
C ALA A 694 -62.71 17.69 16.75
N ASP A 695 -62.10 18.30 15.73
CA ASP A 695 -62.70 18.45 14.38
C ASP A 695 -62.78 17.13 13.58
N MET A 696 -62.14 16.07 14.09
CA MET A 696 -62.18 14.71 13.53
C MET A 696 -63.27 13.82 14.14
N GLU A 697 -64.02 14.31 15.15
CA GLU A 697 -65.06 13.52 15.80
C GLU A 697 -66.15 13.09 14.80
N ASN A 698 -66.50 11.80 14.78
CA ASN A 698 -67.47 11.18 13.86
C ASN A 698 -67.10 11.27 12.36
N LYS A 699 -65.84 11.54 12.02
CA LYS A 699 -65.36 11.50 10.63
C LYS A 699 -64.60 10.22 10.33
N THR A 700 -64.79 9.70 9.13
CA THR A 700 -63.90 8.70 8.53
C THR A 700 -62.82 9.45 7.76
N TYR A 701 -61.64 8.86 7.57
CA TYR A 701 -60.62 9.46 6.73
C TYR A 701 -59.88 8.42 5.89
N GLU A 702 -59.29 8.89 4.80
CA GLU A 702 -58.29 8.17 4.01
C GLU A 702 -57.01 8.99 3.92
N MET A 703 -55.88 8.29 3.81
CA MET A 703 -54.55 8.90 3.73
C MET A 703 -53.91 8.54 2.39
N LYS A 704 -53.36 9.53 1.70
CA LYS A 704 -52.60 9.34 0.47
C LYS A 704 -51.34 10.17 0.47
N TYR A 705 -50.23 9.58 0.06
CA TYR A 705 -48.98 10.29 -0.16
C TYR A 705 -48.96 10.79 -1.60
N LEU A 706 -48.86 12.11 -1.79
CA LEU A 706 -48.86 12.75 -3.10
C LEU A 706 -47.50 13.40 -3.38
N GLN A 707 -46.95 13.18 -4.57
CA GLN A 707 -45.69 13.80 -5.01
C GLN A 707 -45.66 13.95 -6.53
N LEU A 708 -45.12 15.06 -7.05
CA LEU A 708 -44.75 15.17 -8.45
C LEU A 708 -43.42 14.45 -8.71
N VAL A 709 -43.40 13.58 -9.71
CA VAL A 709 -42.21 12.82 -10.14
C VAL A 709 -42.09 12.76 -11.66
N ASP A 710 -40.88 12.63 -12.18
CA ASP A 710 -40.64 12.18 -13.56
C ASP A 710 -40.61 10.65 -13.56
N ASN A 711 -41.70 10.05 -14.05
CA ASN A 711 -41.88 8.60 -14.01
C ASN A 711 -41.01 7.86 -15.04
N GLU A 712 -40.32 8.57 -15.94
CA GLU A 712 -39.42 7.99 -16.95
C GLU A 712 -37.95 8.33 -16.69
N ASP A 713 -37.64 8.89 -15.52
CA ASP A 713 -36.29 9.08 -14.99
C ASP A 713 -36.24 8.59 -13.54
N GLY A 714 -36.70 7.36 -13.33
CA GLY A 714 -36.60 6.65 -12.06
C GLY A 714 -37.33 7.33 -10.90
N ASN A 715 -38.48 7.95 -11.16
CA ASN A 715 -39.28 8.68 -10.17
C ASN A 715 -38.50 9.80 -9.45
N ILE A 716 -37.57 10.47 -10.14
CA ILE A 716 -36.93 11.66 -9.57
C ILE A 716 -37.99 12.72 -9.26
N VAL A 717 -37.86 13.35 -8.09
CA VAL A 717 -38.79 14.35 -7.59
C VAL A 717 -38.77 15.59 -8.48
N VAL A 718 -39.97 16.08 -8.80
CA VAL A 718 -40.21 17.29 -9.58
C VAL A 718 -40.89 18.35 -8.70
N GLU A 719 -40.44 19.57 -8.84
CA GLU A 719 -40.97 20.77 -8.20
C GLU A 719 -41.49 21.76 -9.24
N SER A 720 -42.45 22.58 -8.83
CA SER A 720 -42.95 23.72 -9.58
C SER A 720 -42.62 25.02 -8.85
N ASN A 721 -42.23 26.05 -9.61
CA ASN A 721 -42.08 27.41 -9.06
C ASN A 721 -43.41 28.13 -8.76
N LYS A 722 -44.55 27.46 -8.97
CA LYS A 722 -45.91 27.94 -8.69
C LYS A 722 -46.64 26.94 -7.81
N ASP A 723 -47.68 27.42 -7.13
CA ASP A 723 -48.61 26.53 -6.45
C ASP A 723 -49.31 25.61 -7.46
N VAL A 724 -49.65 24.40 -7.01
CA VAL A 724 -50.32 23.39 -7.82
C VAL A 724 -51.72 23.11 -7.28
N ILE A 725 -52.64 22.78 -8.19
CA ILE A 725 -54.01 22.42 -7.86
C ILE A 725 -54.13 20.91 -7.88
N ILE A 726 -54.65 20.34 -6.80
CA ILE A 726 -54.95 18.91 -6.69
C ILE A 726 -56.45 18.71 -6.81
N PHE A 727 -56.85 17.86 -7.75
CA PHE A 727 -58.16 17.22 -7.77
C PHE A 727 -58.08 15.90 -7.04
N TYR A 728 -59.02 15.67 -6.13
CA TYR A 728 -59.10 14.45 -5.35
C TYR A 728 -60.52 13.86 -5.46
N PRO A 729 -60.70 12.62 -5.96
CA PRO A 729 -62.02 12.03 -6.18
C PRO A 729 -62.76 11.80 -4.87
N TYR A 730 -64.10 11.78 -4.92
CA TYR A 730 -64.87 11.47 -3.71
C TYR A 730 -64.58 10.03 -3.22
N PRO A 731 -64.36 9.84 -1.91
CA PRO A 731 -64.31 8.53 -1.28
C PRO A 731 -65.56 7.71 -1.60
N GLN A 732 -65.42 6.38 -1.60
CA GLN A 732 -66.49 5.47 -2.01
C GLN A 732 -67.81 5.74 -1.25
N GLY A 733 -68.87 6.03 -1.99
CA GLY A 733 -70.21 6.29 -1.44
C GLY A 733 -70.46 7.74 -1.00
N MET A 734 -69.50 8.65 -1.16
CA MET A 734 -69.63 10.08 -0.87
C MET A 734 -69.93 10.90 -2.14
N ASN A 735 -70.45 12.12 -2.00
CA ASN A 735 -70.67 13.07 -3.11
C ASN A 735 -70.57 14.53 -2.65
N HIS A 736 -70.77 15.50 -3.57
CA HIS A 736 -70.66 16.94 -3.31
C HIS A 736 -71.53 17.51 -2.18
N ASN A 737 -72.59 16.81 -1.76
CA ASN A 737 -73.43 17.24 -0.65
C ASN A 737 -72.84 16.87 0.72
N ASP A 738 -71.91 15.92 0.78
CA ASP A 738 -71.30 15.43 2.02
C ASP A 738 -70.19 16.37 2.53
N ASP A 739 -69.78 16.22 3.79
CA ASP A 739 -68.80 17.10 4.44
C ASP A 739 -67.37 16.57 4.29
N PHE A 740 -66.42 17.47 3.99
CA PHE A 740 -65.01 17.14 3.74
C PHE A 740 -64.06 18.13 4.42
N MET A 741 -62.93 17.62 4.88
CA MET A 741 -61.77 18.38 5.33
C MET A 741 -60.51 17.75 4.76
N VAL A 742 -59.55 18.57 4.36
CA VAL A 742 -58.25 18.11 3.86
C VAL A 742 -57.15 18.66 4.76
N PHE A 743 -56.27 17.79 5.20
CA PHE A 743 -55.07 18.16 5.95
C PHE A 743 -53.83 17.69 5.20
N HIS A 744 -52.78 18.49 5.25
CA HIS A 744 -51.46 18.14 4.74
C HIS A 744 -50.49 17.97 5.92
N PHE A 745 -49.62 16.98 5.86
CA PHE A 745 -48.64 16.70 6.91
C PHE A 745 -47.22 16.99 6.40
N TYR A 746 -46.57 17.98 6.99
CA TYR A 746 -45.20 18.40 6.68
C TYR A 746 -44.17 17.42 7.27
N GLU A 747 -42.95 17.43 6.70
CA GLU A 747 -41.75 16.76 7.24
C GLU A 747 -41.88 15.25 7.52
N THR A 748 -42.85 14.62 6.87
CA THR A 748 -43.04 13.17 6.81
C THR A 748 -42.31 12.57 5.63
N ASN A 749 -41.15 13.16 5.31
CA ASN A 749 -40.35 12.71 4.20
C ASN A 749 -39.84 11.32 4.57
N ARG A 750 -39.98 10.36 3.66
CA ARG A 750 -39.42 8.99 3.77
C ARG A 750 -37.88 8.95 3.78
N ALA A 751 -37.25 10.05 4.17
CA ALA A 751 -35.83 10.24 4.24
C ALA A 751 -35.23 9.26 5.24
N ALA A 752 -34.24 8.50 4.80
CA ALA A 752 -33.64 7.47 5.63
C ALA A 752 -32.88 8.11 6.82
N GLY A 753 -33.09 7.58 8.04
CA GLY A 753 -32.27 7.91 9.21
C GLY A 753 -32.76 9.06 10.09
N GLU A 754 -33.81 9.80 9.71
CA GLU A 754 -34.44 10.81 10.57
C GLU A 754 -35.71 10.28 11.24
N ALA A 755 -35.95 10.67 12.49
CA ALA A 755 -37.21 10.36 13.15
C ALA A 755 -38.30 11.26 12.54
N PRO A 756 -39.38 10.69 11.96
CA PRO A 756 -40.37 11.48 11.26
C PRO A 756 -41.09 12.44 12.22
N VAL A 757 -41.20 13.70 11.80
CA VAL A 757 -41.96 14.73 12.53
C VAL A 757 -43.30 14.90 11.83
N TYR A 758 -44.36 14.45 12.49
CA TYR A 758 -45.71 14.55 11.95
C TYR A 758 -46.34 15.89 12.36
N THR A 759 -46.16 16.94 11.57
CA THR A 759 -46.82 18.24 11.81
C THR A 759 -47.90 18.45 10.76
N SER A 760 -49.16 18.64 11.16
CA SER A 760 -50.25 18.91 10.23
C SER A 760 -50.48 20.40 10.00
N SER A 761 -50.86 20.77 8.78
CA SER A 761 -51.47 22.06 8.48
C SER A 761 -52.82 22.25 9.20
N GLY A 762 -53.32 23.48 9.21
CA GLY A 762 -54.76 23.72 9.39
C GLY A 762 -55.55 23.13 8.21
N PRO A 763 -56.88 22.96 8.33
CA PRO A 763 -57.67 22.45 7.22
C PRO A 763 -57.50 23.33 5.98
N LEU A 764 -57.13 22.71 4.85
CA LEU A 764 -56.97 23.39 3.58
C LEU A 764 -58.32 23.89 3.08
N ALA A 765 -58.31 25.04 2.40
CA ALA A 765 -59.48 25.52 1.69
C ALA A 765 -59.80 24.55 0.53
N ILE A 766 -61.05 24.08 0.47
CA ILE A 766 -61.50 23.16 -0.57
C ILE A 766 -62.64 23.76 -1.38
N THR A 767 -62.67 23.41 -2.66
CA THR A 767 -63.82 23.63 -3.55
C THR A 767 -64.45 22.28 -3.88
N LYS A 768 -65.75 22.13 -3.65
CA LYS A 768 -66.49 20.91 -4.02
C LYS A 768 -66.91 21.00 -5.49
N LEU A 769 -66.47 20.04 -6.29
CA LEU A 769 -66.84 19.87 -7.70
C LEU A 769 -67.82 18.71 -7.85
N THR A 770 -68.36 18.52 -9.06
CA THR A 770 -69.27 17.40 -9.37
C THR A 770 -68.60 16.04 -9.10
N GLY A 771 -67.33 15.89 -9.51
CA GLY A 771 -66.58 14.63 -9.43
C GLY A 771 -65.70 14.43 -8.20
N GLY A 772 -65.42 15.48 -7.42
CA GLY A 772 -64.46 15.41 -6.31
C GLY A 772 -64.25 16.75 -5.62
N ILE A 773 -63.19 16.83 -4.83
CA ILE A 773 -62.75 18.06 -4.16
C ILE A 773 -61.48 18.60 -4.81
N GLN A 774 -61.35 19.92 -4.81
CA GLN A 774 -60.17 20.64 -5.26
C GLN A 774 -59.53 21.35 -4.07
N PHE A 775 -58.20 21.30 -3.97
CA PHE A 775 -57.41 22.14 -3.07
C PHE A 775 -56.08 22.55 -3.73
N THR A 776 -55.44 23.57 -3.18
CA THR A 776 -54.15 24.09 -3.66
C THR A 776 -53.07 23.79 -2.65
N THR A 777 -51.88 23.44 -3.14
CA THR A 777 -50.67 23.26 -2.33
C THR A 777 -49.46 23.89 -2.99
N ASN A 778 -48.39 24.11 -2.23
CA ASN A 778 -47.14 24.63 -2.75
C ASN A 778 -46.54 23.64 -3.78
N GLY A 779 -45.98 24.14 -4.87
CA GLY A 779 -45.37 23.30 -5.91
C GLY A 779 -43.98 22.76 -5.59
N SER A 780 -43.34 23.22 -4.53
CA SER A 780 -42.08 22.66 -4.02
C SER A 780 -42.33 21.42 -3.15
N MET A 781 -41.25 20.72 -2.79
CA MET A 781 -41.29 19.52 -1.95
C MET A 781 -42.04 19.73 -0.63
N GLU A 782 -42.02 20.93 -0.05
CA GLU A 782 -42.75 21.26 1.17
C GLU A 782 -44.28 21.20 1.00
N GLY A 783 -44.81 21.32 -0.23
CA GLY A 783 -46.24 21.22 -0.49
C GLY A 783 -46.74 19.81 -0.80
N PHE A 784 -45.83 18.83 -0.85
CA PHE A 784 -46.14 17.43 -1.10
C PHE A 784 -45.98 16.59 0.17
N GLY A 785 -46.39 15.32 0.10
CA GLY A 785 -46.40 14.41 1.26
C GLY A 785 -47.77 13.77 1.52
N PRO A 786 -48.03 13.33 2.77
CA PRO A 786 -49.30 12.76 3.18
C PRO A 786 -50.41 13.81 3.25
N PHE A 787 -51.50 13.50 2.56
CA PHE A 787 -52.77 14.19 2.64
C PHE A 787 -53.80 13.29 3.31
N VAL A 788 -54.55 13.88 4.24
CA VAL A 788 -55.67 13.23 4.91
C VAL A 788 -56.95 13.86 4.41
N VAL A 789 -57.80 13.06 3.77
CA VAL A 789 -59.15 13.46 3.37
C VAL A 789 -60.13 12.88 4.39
N ALA A 790 -60.64 13.75 5.26
CA ALA A 790 -61.60 13.38 6.30
C ALA A 790 -63.03 13.74 5.87
N TYR A 791 -63.99 12.82 6.06
CA TYR A 791 -65.33 12.93 5.53
C TYR A 791 -66.42 12.34 6.44
N SER A 792 -67.64 12.88 6.30
CA SER A 792 -68.84 12.41 6.98
C SER A 792 -70.08 12.66 6.12
N LYS A 793 -71.12 11.83 6.26
CA LYS A 793 -72.41 12.09 5.61
C LYS A 793 -72.97 13.42 6.09
N ALA A 794 -73.54 14.19 5.17
CA ALA A 794 -74.23 15.42 5.53
C ALA A 794 -75.30 15.12 6.58
N ASN A 795 -75.23 15.79 7.73
CA ASN A 795 -76.29 15.73 8.72
C ASN A 795 -77.52 16.42 8.13
N ASN A 796 -78.50 15.63 7.66
CA ASN A 796 -79.83 16.13 7.35
C ASN A 796 -80.54 16.53 8.67
N GLY A 797 -80.12 17.64 9.28
CA GLY A 797 -80.71 18.13 10.50
C GLY A 797 -79.89 19.19 11.24
N VAL A 798 -80.30 20.44 11.05
CA VAL A 798 -80.05 21.64 11.88
C VAL A 798 -78.73 22.39 11.63
N SER A 799 -78.93 23.61 11.11
CA SER A 799 -77.98 24.70 10.95
C SER A 799 -77.16 25.00 12.21
N ALA A 800 -75.84 25.06 12.05
CA ALA A 800 -74.97 25.93 12.84
C ALA A 800 -74.01 26.63 11.88
N GLU A 801 -73.98 27.97 11.95
CA GLU A 801 -73.20 28.86 11.08
C GLU A 801 -71.70 28.55 11.12
N LEU A 802 -71.08 28.53 9.93
CA LEU A 802 -69.63 28.66 9.74
C LEU A 802 -69.22 30.11 10.04
N PRO A 803 -68.07 30.38 10.72
CA PRO A 803 -67.60 31.74 10.87
C PRO A 803 -67.09 32.30 9.54
N GLU A 804 -67.51 33.53 9.25
CA GLU A 804 -67.19 34.32 8.05
C GLU A 804 -65.68 34.55 7.84
N ALA A 805 -65.31 34.66 6.55
CA ALA A 805 -64.00 34.99 6.05
C ALA A 805 -63.54 36.40 6.47
N GLY A 806 -62.38 36.49 7.10
CA GLY A 806 -61.67 37.75 7.32
C GLY A 806 -60.85 38.15 6.08
N GLY A 807 -61.29 39.21 5.40
CA GLY A 807 -60.52 39.92 4.36
C GLY A 807 -59.45 40.89 4.93
N PRO A 808 -58.68 41.56 4.06
CA PRO A 808 -57.23 41.72 4.20
C PRO A 808 -56.78 42.98 4.98
N GLY A 809 -55.72 42.83 5.78
CA GLY A 809 -55.03 43.92 6.47
C GLY A 809 -53.53 43.92 6.15
N ASN A 810 -53.10 44.96 5.44
CA ASN A 810 -51.72 45.29 5.02
C ASN A 810 -50.60 44.93 6.01
N ALA A 811 -49.58 44.22 5.53
CA ALA A 811 -48.21 44.33 6.01
C ALA A 811 -47.30 44.72 4.84
N VAL A 812 -46.75 45.94 4.91
CA VAL A 812 -45.74 46.44 3.96
C VAL A 812 -44.35 46.17 4.54
N PHE A 813 -43.49 45.61 3.69
CA PHE A 813 -42.06 45.35 3.85
C PHE A 813 -41.22 46.58 4.23
N ALA A 814 -40.10 46.37 4.96
CA ALA A 814 -38.73 46.40 4.39
C ALA A 814 -37.62 46.87 5.38
N ALA A 815 -36.58 46.03 5.45
CA ALA A 815 -35.14 46.31 5.49
C ALA A 815 -34.50 47.03 6.71
N VAL A 816 -33.52 46.38 7.34
CA VAL A 816 -32.07 46.67 7.19
C VAL A 816 -31.28 45.39 7.51
N GLY A 817 -30.32 45.03 6.64
CA GLY A 817 -29.40 43.92 6.82
C GLY A 817 -27.99 44.31 7.31
N ILE A 818 -27.24 43.27 7.69
CA ILE A 818 -25.77 43.05 7.65
C ILE A 818 -24.86 44.09 8.37
N LEU A 819 -24.10 43.65 9.39
CA LEU A 819 -22.63 43.45 9.36
C LEU A 819 -22.00 43.28 10.76
N MET A 820 -21.19 42.21 10.87
CA MET A 820 -19.87 42.11 11.52
C MET A 820 -19.68 42.28 13.05
N SER A 821 -19.32 41.14 13.66
CA SER A 821 -17.95 40.79 14.11
C SER A 821 -17.55 40.93 15.60
N ILE A 822 -16.81 39.87 16.01
CA ILE A 822 -15.69 39.79 16.96
C ILE A 822 -15.98 39.45 18.45
N ALA A 823 -15.37 38.31 18.79
CA ALA A 823 -14.73 37.91 20.05
C ALA A 823 -15.58 37.65 21.29
N GLY A 824 -15.53 36.38 21.71
CA GLY A 824 -14.49 36.06 22.67
C GLY A 824 -14.94 35.28 23.90
N ILE A 825 -14.43 34.04 23.97
CA ILE A 825 -13.93 33.39 25.19
C ILE A 825 -14.99 32.93 26.20
N GLY A 826 -14.99 31.61 26.47
CA GLY A 826 -15.36 31.13 27.80
C GLY A 826 -16.13 29.82 27.85
N MET A 827 -15.46 28.73 27.48
CA MET A 827 -15.75 27.36 27.92
C MET A 827 -16.14 27.31 29.42
N VAL A 828 -17.21 26.62 29.80
CA VAL A 828 -17.25 25.63 30.90
C VAL A 828 -18.61 24.88 30.90
N LEU A 829 -18.47 23.57 30.82
CA LEU A 829 -19.45 22.51 30.99
C LEU A 829 -19.93 22.34 32.46
N LEU A 830 -21.05 21.63 32.60
CA LEU A 830 -21.46 20.70 33.67
C LEU A 830 -22.46 21.15 34.79
N ILE A 831 -23.62 20.47 34.69
CA ILE A 831 -24.19 19.54 35.70
C ILE A 831 -25.16 20.05 36.79
N LEU A 832 -26.40 19.60 36.61
CA LEU A 832 -27.31 18.91 37.54
C LEU A 832 -26.89 18.65 39.01
N LYS A 833 -27.91 18.83 39.86
CA LYS A 833 -28.30 18.06 41.06
C LYS A 833 -27.80 18.50 42.46
N ASN A 834 -28.83 18.77 43.27
CA ASN A 834 -29.10 18.31 44.63
C ASN A 834 -28.17 18.72 45.79
N LYS A 835 -28.75 19.57 46.64
CA LYS A 835 -28.87 19.46 48.11
C LYS A 835 -27.82 18.61 48.87
N LYS A 836 -27.01 19.36 49.62
CA LYS A 836 -26.60 19.21 51.02
C LYS A 836 -25.62 18.10 51.45
N VAL A 837 -24.48 18.58 51.98
CA VAL A 837 -23.90 18.37 53.34
C VAL A 837 -23.69 16.90 53.73
N ILE A 838 -22.46 16.38 53.86
CA ILE A 838 -21.35 16.74 54.78
C ILE A 838 -20.02 16.48 54.09
#